data_AF-A0AA40BVC7-F1
#
_entry.id   AF-A0AA40BVC7-F1
#
_cell.length_a   1.000
_cell.length_b   1.000
_cell.length_c   1.000
_cell.angle_alpha   90.00
_cell.angle_beta   90.00
_cell.angle_gamma   90.00
#
_symmetry.space_group_name_H-M   'P 1'
#
loop_
_entity.id
_entity.type
_entity.pdbx_description
1 polymer ?
#
loop_
_entity_poly.entity_id
_entity_poly.type
_entity_poly.pdbx_seq_one_letter_code
_entity_poly.pdbx_strand_id
1 'polypeptide(L)'
;MDDEIARLRQALAETERSLENAERLREEAERLREKEERLQEERLQEKAEQIVRPQTLMPYLEACHSLSLAIQVVTRRSMTTQGNPTNPVGRLYPRRIIPWDDFPARQEEIWEQLSEPSFTSQHQFPSQTQMDYVRSLIGSINSEDGLRYFERDTVENAVQKLIGAVNDNILLRDRLGLRGTVTFESHTCNNFTESLSLSEGGTSDGTSARTRPTYKAQSKIKGRGKGNLADHFCICETSDGVNIPKTAIAYKAPHKLTQDEISTGLVSEVQPDRDVINKDGKDFAFTSRALAAAVVTQLFSYMIGKGIQYGYVCTGEAFVFLYIPDDASIVYYYVSVPNLDVRDDDETRLYRTAVAQVFAFILQSLRAEPPSQVWHDAAATLDTWAVVYDDVLSRIPKTVRKGKQPRAPPYKAQHWRGFKRSPIRTRSSGPPPDIRSGPRDDNDDEDAPPSPTAGRSTRSGKKVARSSSVSSGRRGQRGRGGRQQRGAEQTRIQDRPYCTHHCLLGLACGGPIDESCPNAESHGSRHIDLAKFKPLVRTQLAKDRGPDADSVPLYLSGLIGALLKIRLSAFGYTFVAKAVEAPCLKRLQHEEKMYDHLRSIQGEHVPVCLGLINLALPYYYDGGVFRHLLLLSWAGRPLPHCTDQIDKTRVIAAVSAAFASLHRLQVLHGDAEARNITYDKGPMIVDLERAKVCAREPLGSISPNSQVRKRNRDTLQKHGDDPFRKELRSVVESVSRCFGAVTVTMPPDSRLVHK
;
A
#
# COMPACT_ATOMS: atom_id res chain seq x y z
N MET A 1 84.93 -17.39 -63.93
CA MET A 1 83.50 -17.53 -64.30
C MET A 1 82.76 -18.40 -63.29
N ASP A 2 83.24 -19.60 -62.94
CA ASP A 2 82.51 -20.50 -62.02
C ASP A 2 82.37 -19.97 -60.58
N ASP A 3 83.38 -19.24 -60.07
CA ASP A 3 83.38 -18.70 -58.71
C ASP A 3 82.41 -17.52 -58.53
N GLU A 4 82.15 -16.77 -59.61
CA GLU A 4 81.23 -15.64 -59.64
C GLU A 4 79.78 -16.12 -59.80
N ILE A 5 79.57 -17.19 -60.58
CA ILE A 5 78.27 -17.88 -60.68
C ILE A 5 77.88 -18.52 -59.34
N ALA A 6 78.84 -19.09 -58.59
CA ALA A 6 78.59 -19.65 -57.26
C ALA A 6 78.16 -18.58 -56.23
N ARG A 7 78.81 -17.41 -56.21
CA ARG A 7 78.42 -16.29 -55.35
C ARG A 7 77.06 -15.71 -55.72
N LEU A 8 76.75 -15.58 -57.02
CA LEU A 8 75.44 -15.10 -57.48
C LEU A 8 74.32 -16.09 -57.14
N ARG A 9 74.56 -17.40 -57.21
CA ARG A 9 73.60 -18.44 -56.78
C ARG A 9 73.37 -18.41 -55.27
N GLN A 10 74.41 -18.19 -54.48
CA GLN A 10 74.28 -18.05 -53.03
C GLN A 10 73.51 -16.79 -52.64
N ALA A 11 73.80 -15.66 -53.29
CA ALA A 11 73.05 -14.41 -53.09
C ALA A 11 71.57 -14.55 -53.48
N LEU A 12 71.26 -15.22 -54.60
CA LEU A 12 69.88 -15.51 -55.00
C LEU A 12 69.16 -16.39 -53.95
N ALA A 13 69.78 -17.47 -53.49
CA ALA A 13 69.21 -18.35 -52.46
C ALA A 13 69.05 -17.68 -51.08
N GLU A 14 69.85 -16.66 -50.77
CA GLU A 14 69.69 -15.83 -49.57
C GLU A 14 68.56 -14.81 -49.74
N THR A 15 68.42 -14.20 -50.92
CA THR A 15 67.30 -13.29 -51.22
C THR A 15 65.95 -14.02 -51.27
N GLU A 16 65.89 -15.23 -51.84
CA GLU A 16 64.69 -16.07 -51.87
C GLU A 16 64.25 -16.44 -50.46
N ARG A 17 65.19 -16.89 -49.60
CA ARG A 17 64.89 -17.17 -48.19
C ARG A 17 64.46 -15.91 -47.42
N SER A 18 65.00 -14.74 -47.74
CA SER A 18 64.56 -13.48 -47.13
C SER A 18 63.15 -13.08 -47.57
N LEU A 19 62.78 -13.33 -48.83
CA LEU A 19 61.44 -13.09 -49.37
C LEU A 19 60.42 -14.04 -48.73
N GLU A 20 60.71 -15.33 -48.67
CA GLU A 20 59.85 -16.33 -48.02
C GLU A 20 59.66 -16.04 -46.52
N ASN A 21 60.73 -15.63 -45.82
CA ASN A 21 60.63 -15.22 -44.42
C ASN A 21 59.79 -13.94 -44.25
N ALA A 22 59.93 -12.97 -45.16
CA ALA A 22 59.14 -11.75 -45.13
C ALA A 22 57.66 -12.00 -45.46
N GLU A 23 57.35 -12.90 -46.39
CA GLU A 23 55.98 -13.34 -46.70
C GLU A 23 55.37 -14.08 -45.52
N ARG A 24 56.08 -15.03 -44.90
CA ARG A 24 55.60 -15.74 -43.72
C ARG A 24 55.31 -14.80 -42.55
N LEU A 25 56.16 -13.79 -42.33
CA LEU A 25 55.92 -12.76 -41.30
C LEU A 25 54.70 -11.88 -41.61
N ARG A 26 54.45 -11.58 -42.90
CA ARG A 26 53.25 -10.84 -43.32
C ARG A 26 51.98 -11.65 -43.10
N GLU A 27 51.97 -12.92 -43.50
CA GLU A 27 50.84 -13.82 -43.27
C GLU A 27 50.57 -14.04 -41.77
N GLU A 28 51.62 -14.17 -40.96
CA GLU A 28 51.49 -14.29 -39.51
C GLU A 28 50.93 -13.01 -38.88
N ALA A 29 51.39 -11.83 -39.33
CA ALA A 29 50.86 -10.54 -38.89
C ALA A 29 49.41 -10.29 -39.35
N GLU A 30 49.00 -10.81 -40.53
CA GLU A 30 47.62 -10.76 -41.00
C GLU A 30 46.72 -11.68 -40.19
N ARG A 31 47.14 -12.92 -39.93
CA ARG A 31 46.41 -13.86 -39.05
C ARG A 31 46.24 -13.34 -37.63
N LEU A 32 47.24 -12.65 -37.08
CA LEU A 32 47.15 -12.03 -35.76
C LEU A 32 46.14 -10.88 -35.75
N ARG A 33 46.13 -10.04 -36.79
CA ARG A 33 45.15 -8.95 -36.94
C ARG A 33 43.73 -9.47 -37.09
N GLU A 34 43.50 -10.46 -37.94
CA GLU A 34 42.18 -11.10 -38.07
C GLU A 34 41.72 -11.74 -36.76
N LYS A 35 42.65 -12.31 -35.98
CA LYS A 35 42.33 -12.90 -34.67
C LYS A 35 41.98 -11.83 -33.65
N GLU A 36 42.69 -10.70 -33.63
CA GLU A 36 42.34 -9.56 -32.79
C GLU A 36 41.01 -8.93 -33.17
N GLU A 37 40.72 -8.78 -34.46
CA GLU A 37 39.44 -8.28 -34.97
C GLU A 37 38.28 -9.21 -34.58
N ARG A 38 38.41 -10.53 -34.79
CA ARG A 38 37.40 -11.50 -34.33
C ARG A 38 37.18 -11.44 -32.81
N LEU A 39 38.25 -11.37 -32.03
CA LEU A 39 38.13 -11.23 -30.58
C LEU A 39 37.46 -9.90 -30.18
N GLN A 40 37.67 -8.82 -30.94
CA GLN A 40 36.98 -7.55 -30.71
C GLN A 40 35.51 -7.64 -31.08
N GLU A 41 35.16 -8.24 -32.21
CA GLU A 41 33.78 -8.46 -32.64
C GLU A 41 33.02 -9.35 -31.66
N GLU A 42 33.61 -10.47 -31.23
CA GLU A 42 33.04 -11.34 -30.19
C GLU A 42 32.80 -10.55 -28.89
N ARG A 43 33.78 -9.75 -28.44
CA ARG A 43 33.61 -8.91 -27.25
C ARG A 43 32.54 -7.83 -27.39
N LEU A 44 32.38 -7.27 -28.59
CA LEU A 44 31.33 -6.28 -28.87
C LEU A 44 29.96 -6.95 -28.89
N GLN A 45 29.85 -8.13 -29.49
CA GLN A 45 28.63 -8.92 -29.51
C GLN A 45 28.23 -9.36 -28.10
N GLU A 46 29.15 -9.90 -27.31
CA GLU A 46 28.89 -10.27 -25.92
C GLU A 46 28.42 -9.08 -25.09
N LYS A 47 29.02 -7.90 -25.26
CA LYS A 47 28.57 -6.67 -24.58
C LYS A 47 27.17 -6.26 -25.03
N ALA A 48 26.87 -6.31 -26.33
CA ALA A 48 25.56 -5.98 -26.86
C ALA A 48 24.48 -6.93 -26.32
N GLU A 49 24.77 -8.22 -26.26
CA GLU A 49 23.89 -9.24 -25.68
C GLU A 49 23.67 -9.02 -24.18
N GLN A 50 24.72 -8.66 -23.43
CA GLN A 50 24.61 -8.34 -22.00
C GLN A 50 23.73 -7.10 -21.73
N ILE A 51 23.77 -6.10 -22.61
CA ILE A 51 22.99 -4.85 -22.45
C ILE A 51 21.48 -5.10 -22.62
N VAL A 52 21.11 -6.02 -23.52
CA VAL A 52 19.70 -6.37 -23.82
C VAL A 52 19.15 -7.41 -22.85
N ARG A 53 20.01 -8.25 -22.26
CA ARG A 53 19.60 -9.31 -21.33
C ARG A 53 18.97 -8.74 -20.05
N PRO A 54 17.90 -9.35 -19.52
CA PRO A 54 17.38 -9.02 -18.20
C PRO A 54 18.45 -9.14 -17.11
N GLN A 55 18.43 -8.23 -16.15
CA GLN A 55 19.43 -8.13 -15.10
C GLN A 55 19.07 -9.00 -13.88
N THR A 56 20.09 -9.35 -13.10
CA THR A 56 19.93 -9.87 -11.73
C THR A 56 19.76 -8.71 -10.75
N LEU A 57 19.47 -9.00 -9.48
CA LEU A 57 19.10 -7.98 -8.49
C LEU A 57 20.18 -6.90 -8.29
N MET A 58 21.46 -7.31 -8.17
CA MET A 58 22.53 -6.38 -7.82
C MET A 58 22.84 -5.37 -8.94
N PRO A 59 23.05 -5.79 -10.21
CA PRO A 59 23.19 -4.85 -11.33
C PRO A 59 21.97 -3.93 -11.50
N TYR A 60 20.78 -4.45 -11.21
CA TYR A 60 19.57 -3.64 -11.28
C TYR A 60 19.53 -2.51 -10.24
N LEU A 61 19.91 -2.80 -8.99
CA LEU A 61 20.03 -1.78 -7.95
C LEU A 61 21.10 -0.73 -8.28
N GLU A 62 22.21 -1.15 -8.89
CA GLU A 62 23.26 -0.23 -9.39
C GLU A 62 22.73 0.68 -10.50
N ALA A 63 22.00 0.12 -11.46
CA ALA A 63 21.38 0.90 -12.54
C ALA A 63 20.35 1.90 -11.99
N CYS A 64 19.49 1.47 -11.05
CA CYS A 64 18.55 2.34 -10.34
C CYS A 64 19.24 3.46 -9.57
N HIS A 65 20.33 3.15 -8.85
CA HIS A 65 21.10 4.18 -8.15
C HIS A 65 21.70 5.19 -9.12
N SER A 66 22.16 4.71 -10.28
CA SER A 66 22.67 5.57 -11.35
C SER A 66 21.60 6.45 -11.99
N LEU A 67 20.31 6.13 -11.85
CA LEU A 67 19.19 7.02 -12.20
C LEU A 67 18.95 8.07 -11.10
N SER A 68 18.99 7.66 -9.82
CA SER A 68 18.90 8.57 -8.66
C SER A 68 19.98 9.65 -8.67
N LEU A 69 21.21 9.29 -9.08
CA LEU A 69 22.31 10.24 -9.24
C LEU A 69 22.12 11.23 -10.40
N ALA A 70 21.24 10.92 -11.37
CA ALA A 70 20.94 11.79 -12.50
C ALA A 70 19.91 12.89 -12.16
N ILE A 71 19.55 13.06 -10.88
CA ILE A 71 18.63 14.09 -10.41
C ILE A 71 19.10 15.50 -10.80
N GLN A 72 18.18 16.31 -11.33
CA GLN A 72 18.46 17.69 -11.76
C GLN A 72 17.55 18.68 -11.03
N VAL A 73 18.03 19.26 -9.93
CA VAL A 73 17.28 20.22 -9.12
C VAL A 73 17.41 21.63 -9.68
N VAL A 74 16.27 22.27 -10.04
CA VAL A 74 16.26 23.66 -10.49
C VAL A 74 16.36 24.60 -9.28
N THR A 75 17.49 25.30 -9.16
CA THR A 75 17.76 26.21 -8.03
C THR A 75 17.28 27.65 -8.29
N ARG A 76 16.94 28.00 -9.54
CA ARG A 76 16.51 29.36 -9.92
C ARG A 76 15.04 29.61 -9.56
N ARG A 77 14.83 30.48 -8.57
CA ARG A 77 13.49 30.81 -8.02
C ARG A 77 12.47 31.34 -9.05
N SER A 78 12.89 32.01 -10.12
CA SER A 78 11.97 32.46 -11.19
C SER A 78 11.38 31.31 -12.00
N MET A 79 11.97 30.12 -11.90
CA MET A 79 11.59 28.91 -12.64
C MET A 79 11.02 27.83 -11.73
N THR A 80 10.83 28.11 -10.44
CA THR A 80 10.28 27.15 -9.46
C THR A 80 8.93 27.59 -8.92
N THR A 81 8.13 26.61 -8.53
CA THR A 81 6.85 26.83 -7.85
C THR A 81 7.05 27.68 -6.59
N GLN A 82 6.27 28.76 -6.49
CA GLN A 82 6.26 29.67 -5.34
C GLN A 82 5.10 29.29 -4.42
N GLY A 83 5.39 28.96 -3.17
CA GLY A 83 4.39 28.61 -2.16
C GLY A 83 5.06 28.10 -0.88
N ASN A 84 4.37 28.19 0.25
CA ASN A 84 4.88 27.65 1.51
C ASN A 84 4.92 26.10 1.43
N PRO A 85 5.98 25.46 1.98
CA PRO A 85 6.15 24.00 1.91
C PRO A 85 4.97 23.26 2.54
N THR A 86 4.44 23.78 3.64
CA THR A 86 3.44 23.12 4.47
C THR A 86 2.68 24.15 5.29
N ASN A 87 1.42 23.87 5.59
CA ASN A 87 0.68 24.55 6.64
C ASN A 87 0.23 23.52 7.70
N PRO A 88 0.86 23.49 8.90
CA PRO A 88 0.49 22.58 9.98
C PRO A 88 -0.77 23.04 10.74
N VAL A 89 -1.29 24.25 10.51
CA VAL A 89 -2.41 24.81 11.29
C VAL A 89 -3.63 23.88 11.30
N GLY A 90 -4.14 23.62 12.51
CA GLY A 90 -5.31 22.78 12.74
C GLY A 90 -5.06 21.28 12.55
N ARG A 91 -3.82 20.86 12.31
CA ARG A 91 -3.42 19.46 12.25
C ARG A 91 -3.02 18.94 13.63
N LEU A 92 -3.20 17.64 13.85
CA LEU A 92 -2.70 16.96 15.05
C LEU A 92 -1.18 16.91 14.98
N TYR A 93 -0.49 17.21 16.08
CA TYR A 93 0.96 17.12 16.15
C TYR A 93 1.41 16.07 17.17
N PRO A 94 2.53 15.37 16.92
CA PRO A 94 3.06 14.40 17.86
C PRO A 94 3.64 15.12 19.07
N ARG A 95 3.55 14.52 20.27
CA ARG A 95 4.20 15.06 21.47
C ARG A 95 5.72 15.02 21.37
N ARG A 96 6.25 13.98 20.71
CA ARG A 96 7.69 13.75 20.55
C ARG A 96 8.01 13.25 19.14
N ILE A 97 9.04 13.83 18.53
CA ILE A 97 9.64 13.40 17.26
C ILE A 97 11.05 12.90 17.61
N ILE A 98 11.28 11.59 17.54
CA ILE A 98 12.47 10.93 18.12
C ILE A 98 13.31 10.26 17.01
N PRO A 99 14.65 10.33 17.05
CA PRO A 99 15.50 9.55 16.14
C PRO A 99 15.19 8.04 16.20
N TRP A 100 15.18 7.39 15.04
CA TRP A 100 14.90 5.96 14.90
C TRP A 100 16.20 5.16 14.84
N ASP A 101 16.80 4.90 16.00
CA ASP A 101 18.13 4.30 16.10
C ASP A 101 18.21 2.85 15.59
N ASP A 102 17.14 2.06 15.72
CA ASP A 102 17.08 0.67 15.25
C ASP A 102 16.63 0.52 13.77
N PHE A 103 16.42 1.62 13.05
CA PHE A 103 16.00 1.57 11.64
C PHE A 103 16.97 0.79 10.73
N PRO A 104 18.30 1.03 10.76
CA PRO A 104 19.24 0.26 9.94
C PRO A 104 19.16 -1.25 10.19
N ALA A 105 19.05 -1.67 11.44
CA ALA A 105 18.97 -3.09 11.82
C ALA A 105 17.68 -3.74 11.30
N ARG A 106 16.55 -3.01 11.34
CA ARG A 106 15.28 -3.51 10.77
C ARG A 106 15.33 -3.64 9.25
N GLN A 107 15.98 -2.69 8.58
CA GLN A 107 16.18 -2.77 7.13
C GLN A 107 17.05 -3.98 6.77
N GLU A 108 18.12 -4.22 7.53
CA GLU A 108 19.00 -5.39 7.37
C GLU A 108 18.25 -6.71 7.55
N GLU A 109 17.40 -6.84 8.59
CA GLU A 109 16.60 -8.05 8.84
C GLU A 109 15.71 -8.43 7.64
N ILE A 110 15.16 -7.44 6.94
CA ILE A 110 14.36 -7.67 5.73
C ILE A 110 15.23 -8.19 4.58
N TRP A 111 16.41 -7.59 4.37
CA TRP A 111 17.35 -8.04 3.34
C TRP A 111 17.91 -9.44 3.61
N GLU A 112 18.10 -9.81 4.87
CA GLU A 112 18.44 -11.18 5.25
C GLU A 112 17.34 -12.18 4.87
N GLN A 113 16.08 -11.83 5.10
CA GLN A 113 14.94 -12.69 4.72
C GLN A 113 14.79 -12.85 3.20
N LEU A 114 15.20 -11.83 2.43
CA LEU A 114 15.20 -11.79 0.98
C LEU A 114 16.44 -12.44 0.32
N SER A 115 17.43 -12.86 1.11
CA SER A 115 18.68 -13.46 0.62
C SER A 115 18.51 -14.89 0.11
N GLU A 116 17.51 -15.10 -0.74
CA GLU A 116 17.21 -16.36 -1.41
C GLU A 116 17.82 -16.36 -2.82
N PRO A 117 18.62 -17.39 -3.20
CA PRO A 117 19.20 -17.49 -4.54
C PRO A 117 18.16 -17.46 -5.66
N SER A 118 16.96 -17.97 -5.37
CA SER A 118 15.81 -17.94 -6.28
C SER A 118 15.28 -16.53 -6.57
N PHE A 119 15.69 -15.50 -5.82
CA PHE A 119 15.34 -14.11 -6.07
C PHE A 119 16.55 -13.30 -6.53
N THR A 120 17.70 -13.47 -5.90
CA THR A 120 18.89 -12.65 -6.16
C THR A 120 19.57 -13.00 -7.48
N SER A 121 19.53 -14.26 -7.91
CA SER A 121 20.27 -14.76 -9.07
C SER A 121 19.42 -14.91 -10.34
N GLN A 122 18.12 -14.63 -10.26
CA GLN A 122 17.24 -14.70 -11.43
C GLN A 122 17.37 -13.46 -12.32
N HIS A 123 17.45 -13.69 -13.64
CA HIS A 123 17.47 -12.66 -14.66
C HIS A 123 16.04 -12.21 -15.01
N GLN A 124 15.42 -11.44 -14.12
CA GLN A 124 14.02 -11.03 -14.26
C GLN A 124 13.80 -9.53 -14.18
N PHE A 125 14.86 -8.76 -13.91
CA PHE A 125 14.78 -7.30 -13.82
C PHE A 125 15.06 -6.64 -15.18
N PRO A 126 14.57 -5.40 -15.39
CA PRO A 126 14.79 -4.66 -16.63
C PRO A 126 16.25 -4.65 -17.09
N SER A 127 16.45 -4.67 -18.41
CA SER A 127 17.78 -4.66 -19.03
C SER A 127 18.42 -3.27 -18.97
N GLN A 128 19.74 -3.19 -19.25
CA GLN A 128 20.44 -1.92 -19.19
C GLN A 128 19.89 -0.92 -20.22
N THR A 129 19.49 -1.38 -21.41
CA THR A 129 18.84 -0.53 -22.43
C THR A 129 17.56 0.10 -21.91
N GLN A 130 16.75 -0.66 -21.16
CA GLN A 130 15.51 -0.13 -20.58
C GLN A 130 15.81 0.93 -19.51
N MET A 131 16.85 0.72 -18.71
CA MET A 131 17.30 1.70 -17.71
C MET A 131 17.84 2.97 -18.38
N ASP A 132 18.59 2.86 -19.47
CA ASP A 132 19.07 4.01 -20.24
C ASP A 132 17.93 4.79 -20.91
N TYR A 133 16.88 4.09 -21.36
CA TYR A 133 15.66 4.74 -21.85
C TYR A 133 14.98 5.53 -20.72
N VAL A 134 14.82 4.96 -19.52
CA VAL A 134 14.29 5.70 -18.36
C VAL A 134 15.16 6.92 -18.05
N ARG A 135 16.48 6.79 -18.08
CA ARG A 135 17.41 7.92 -17.90
C ARG A 135 17.16 9.05 -18.89
N SER A 136 16.83 8.73 -20.14
CA SER A 136 16.54 9.74 -21.17
C SER A 136 15.26 10.54 -20.93
N LEU A 137 14.35 10.01 -20.12
CA LEU A 137 13.07 10.65 -19.77
C LEU A 137 13.18 11.54 -18.53
N ILE A 138 14.29 11.47 -17.77
CA ILE A 138 14.48 12.24 -16.54
C ILE A 138 14.53 13.74 -16.87
N GLY A 139 13.50 14.45 -16.42
CA GLY A 139 13.38 15.91 -16.52
C GLY A 139 13.88 16.65 -15.28
N SER A 140 14.06 17.97 -15.41
CA SER A 140 14.46 18.84 -14.29
C SER A 140 13.32 19.04 -13.28
N ILE A 141 13.65 19.00 -11.98
CA ILE A 141 12.69 19.17 -10.88
C ILE A 141 12.52 20.66 -10.55
N ASN A 142 11.33 21.19 -10.82
CA ASN A 142 10.95 22.59 -10.55
C ASN A 142 9.70 22.73 -9.64
N SER A 143 9.06 21.62 -9.32
CA SER A 143 7.76 21.51 -8.64
C SER A 143 7.64 20.17 -7.91
N GLU A 144 6.65 20.07 -7.01
CA GLU A 144 6.30 18.79 -6.36
C GLU A 144 5.79 17.75 -7.38
N ASP A 145 5.08 18.18 -8.44
CA ASP A 145 4.69 17.29 -9.54
C ASP A 145 5.89 16.79 -10.34
N GLY A 146 6.87 17.67 -10.64
CA GLY A 146 8.12 17.28 -11.29
C GLY A 146 8.92 16.28 -10.46
N LEU A 147 8.98 16.49 -9.13
CA LEU A 147 9.58 15.53 -8.20
C LEU A 147 8.83 14.19 -8.22
N ARG A 148 7.49 14.22 -8.22
CA ARG A 148 6.68 13.00 -8.28
C ARG A 148 6.95 12.18 -9.55
N TYR A 149 7.05 12.81 -10.73
CA TYR A 149 7.38 12.09 -11.96
C TYR A 149 8.77 11.45 -11.88
N PHE A 150 9.75 12.20 -11.36
CA PHE A 150 11.09 11.68 -11.13
C PHE A 150 11.08 10.46 -10.19
N GLU A 151 10.42 10.55 -9.03
CA GLU A 151 10.33 9.47 -8.06
C GLU A 151 9.57 8.27 -8.60
N ARG A 152 8.50 8.49 -9.35
CA ARG A 152 7.75 7.42 -10.01
C ARG A 152 8.64 6.61 -10.95
N ASP A 153 9.40 7.31 -11.79
CA ASP A 153 10.18 6.69 -12.86
C ASP A 153 11.48 6.05 -12.35
N THR A 154 12.08 6.62 -11.29
CA THR A 154 13.38 6.15 -10.74
C THR A 154 13.23 5.21 -9.54
N VAL A 155 12.20 5.38 -8.72
CA VAL A 155 12.01 4.64 -7.45
C VAL A 155 10.74 3.79 -7.46
N GLU A 156 9.55 4.39 -7.59
CA GLU A 156 8.28 3.67 -7.39
C GLU A 156 8.12 2.50 -8.36
N ASN A 157 8.37 2.70 -9.66
CA ASN A 157 8.30 1.64 -10.67
C ASN A 157 9.30 0.51 -10.40
N ALA A 158 10.50 0.84 -9.94
CA ALA A 158 11.53 -0.15 -9.62
C ALA A 158 11.14 -0.99 -8.39
N VAL A 159 10.62 -0.33 -7.36
CA VAL A 159 10.08 -0.97 -6.17
C VAL A 159 8.88 -1.85 -6.51
N GLN A 160 7.97 -1.40 -7.37
CA GLN A 160 6.82 -2.19 -7.82
C GLN A 160 7.28 -3.46 -8.54
N LYS A 161 8.32 -3.38 -9.38
CA LYS A 161 8.94 -4.56 -10.02
C LYS A 161 9.56 -5.52 -9.01
N LEU A 162 10.27 -5.00 -7.99
CA LEU A 162 10.83 -5.81 -6.92
C LEU A 162 9.75 -6.53 -6.11
N ILE A 163 8.67 -5.82 -5.73
CA ILE A 163 7.56 -6.43 -4.99
C ILE A 163 6.83 -7.48 -5.84
N GLY A 164 6.60 -7.21 -7.13
CA GLY A 164 6.03 -8.19 -8.06
C GLY A 164 6.86 -9.47 -8.11
N ALA A 165 8.17 -9.33 -8.29
CA ALA A 165 9.11 -10.45 -8.26
C ALA A 165 9.11 -11.24 -6.93
N VAL A 166 8.94 -10.57 -5.79
CA VAL A 166 8.79 -11.25 -4.49
C VAL A 166 7.45 -11.99 -4.40
N ASN A 167 6.37 -11.41 -4.91
CA ASN A 167 5.03 -12.02 -4.88
C ASN A 167 4.92 -13.24 -5.81
N ASP A 168 5.65 -13.24 -6.92
CA ASP A 168 5.76 -14.37 -7.85
C ASP A 168 6.54 -15.55 -7.24
N ASN A 169 7.42 -15.28 -6.27
CA ASN A 169 8.18 -16.29 -5.56
C ASN A 169 7.42 -16.80 -4.33
N ILE A 170 6.83 -18.00 -4.44
CA ILE A 170 5.99 -18.62 -3.40
C ILE A 170 6.71 -18.69 -2.04
N LEU A 171 8.01 -19.03 -2.01
CA LEU A 171 8.77 -19.16 -0.76
C LEU A 171 8.92 -17.82 -0.04
N LEU A 172 9.19 -16.74 -0.79
CA LEU A 172 9.30 -15.41 -0.23
C LEU A 172 7.96 -14.83 0.14
N ARG A 173 6.92 -15.06 -0.68
CA ARG A 173 5.55 -14.63 -0.40
C ARG A 173 5.04 -15.19 0.92
N ASP A 174 5.22 -16.50 1.14
CA ASP A 174 4.77 -17.17 2.37
C ASP A 174 5.60 -16.74 3.59
N ARG A 175 6.93 -16.58 3.42
CA ARG A 175 7.83 -16.13 4.50
C ARG A 175 7.57 -14.68 4.93
N LEU A 176 7.31 -13.80 3.96
CA LEU A 176 7.04 -12.38 4.20
C LEU A 176 5.55 -12.10 4.45
N GLY A 177 4.68 -13.11 4.33
CA GLY A 177 3.25 -13.01 4.59
C GLY A 177 2.51 -12.06 3.63
N LEU A 178 2.99 -11.91 2.39
CA LEU A 178 2.40 -11.00 1.41
C LEU A 178 1.08 -11.58 0.86
N ARG A 179 0.00 -10.80 0.90
CA ARG A 179 -1.36 -11.27 0.54
C ARG A 179 -1.91 -10.63 -0.74
N GLY A 180 -1.14 -9.78 -1.41
CA GLY A 180 -1.62 -9.00 -2.55
C GLY A 180 -0.51 -8.34 -3.35
N THR A 181 -0.93 -7.57 -4.35
CA THR A 181 -0.03 -6.70 -5.12
C THR A 181 0.03 -5.32 -4.48
N VAL A 182 1.07 -4.55 -4.81
CA VAL A 182 1.23 -3.19 -4.29
C VAL A 182 0.99 -2.18 -5.39
N THR A 183 0.17 -1.17 -5.09
CA THR A 183 -0.10 -0.04 -5.98
C THR A 183 0.32 1.28 -5.32
N PHE A 184 0.93 2.16 -6.12
CA PHE A 184 1.24 3.52 -5.72
C PHE A 184 0.09 4.41 -6.18
N GLU A 185 -0.74 4.85 -5.24
CA GLU A 185 -1.97 5.58 -5.55
C GLU A 185 -1.88 7.03 -5.03
N SER A 186 -2.12 7.98 -5.93
CA SER A 186 -2.54 9.33 -5.54
C SER A 186 -3.98 9.24 -5.05
N HIS A 187 -4.41 10.15 -4.17
CA HIS A 187 -5.67 10.18 -3.41
C HIS A 187 -7.02 10.03 -4.15
N THR A 188 -7.01 9.59 -5.41
CA THR A 188 -8.15 9.02 -6.13
C THR A 188 -8.57 7.61 -5.69
N CYS A 189 -7.97 7.00 -4.65
CA CYS A 189 -8.36 5.65 -4.17
C CYS A 189 -9.83 5.51 -3.74
N ASN A 190 -10.59 6.61 -3.61
CA ASN A 190 -12.03 6.56 -3.32
C ASN A 190 -12.94 7.03 -4.48
N ASN A 191 -12.42 7.18 -5.71
CA ASN A 191 -13.24 7.39 -6.92
C ASN A 191 -12.86 6.40 -8.01
N PHE A 192 -13.09 5.10 -7.79
CA PHE A 192 -13.03 4.10 -8.84
C PHE A 192 -14.24 4.21 -9.80
N THR A 193 -14.46 5.37 -10.44
CA THR A 193 -15.22 5.51 -11.71
C THR A 193 -15.04 6.91 -12.33
N GLU A 194 -13.83 7.32 -12.72
CA GLU A 194 -13.70 8.46 -13.65
C GLU A 194 -12.44 8.43 -14.52
N SER A 195 -12.01 7.24 -14.95
CA SER A 195 -10.90 7.09 -15.90
C SER A 195 -11.31 6.38 -17.17
N LEU A 196 -12.36 6.84 -17.84
CA LEU A 196 -12.60 6.57 -19.26
C LEU A 196 -13.45 7.71 -19.86
N SER A 197 -12.82 8.82 -20.24
CA SER A 197 -13.27 9.78 -21.27
C SER A 197 -12.22 10.87 -21.49
N LEU A 198 -11.02 10.50 -21.93
CA LEU A 198 -10.15 11.42 -22.67
C LEU A 198 -10.27 11.07 -24.14
N SER A 199 -11.21 11.72 -24.82
CA SER A 199 -11.19 11.82 -26.27
C SER A 199 -10.99 13.30 -26.61
N GLU A 200 -9.80 13.61 -27.11
CA GLU A 200 -9.51 14.86 -27.78
C GLU A 200 -10.45 15.06 -28.98
N GLY A 201 -10.84 16.31 -29.19
CA GLY A 201 -11.64 16.73 -30.33
C GLY A 201 -12.10 18.17 -30.17
N GLY A 202 -11.19 19.12 -30.42
CA GLY A 202 -11.55 20.53 -30.47
C GLY A 202 -12.33 20.87 -31.74
N THR A 203 -13.36 21.70 -31.61
CA THR A 203 -13.59 22.88 -32.44
C THR A 203 -14.68 23.73 -31.82
N SER A 204 -14.43 25.04 -31.82
CA SER A 204 -15.29 26.14 -31.39
C SER A 204 -16.54 26.29 -32.27
N ASP A 205 -17.74 26.47 -31.68
CA ASP A 205 -18.60 27.62 -32.02
C ASP A 205 -19.84 27.79 -31.10
N GLY A 206 -20.26 29.05 -30.92
CA GLY A 206 -21.67 29.49 -30.91
C GLY A 206 -22.65 29.09 -29.79
N THR A 207 -22.78 29.96 -28.78
CA THR A 207 -24.03 30.42 -28.13
C THR A 207 -25.29 29.52 -28.11
N SER A 208 -25.68 29.01 -26.94
CA SER A 208 -27.05 29.21 -26.40
C SER A 208 -27.17 28.76 -24.93
N ALA A 209 -27.58 29.70 -24.09
CA ALA A 209 -27.76 29.51 -22.66
C ALA A 209 -28.96 28.60 -22.34
N ARG A 210 -28.71 27.47 -21.67
CA ARG A 210 -29.70 26.80 -20.81
C ARG A 210 -29.06 26.43 -19.48
N THR A 211 -29.38 27.24 -18.48
CA THR A 211 -29.07 27.08 -17.06
C THR A 211 -29.50 25.70 -16.57
N ARG A 212 -28.53 24.79 -16.43
CA ARG A 212 -28.63 23.62 -15.54
C ARG A 212 -27.92 24.00 -14.25
N PRO A 213 -28.55 23.87 -13.06
CA PRO A 213 -27.88 24.14 -11.81
C PRO A 213 -26.86 23.02 -11.58
N THR A 214 -25.60 23.32 -11.89
CA THR A 214 -24.46 22.54 -11.40
C THR A 214 -24.38 22.77 -9.91
N TYR A 215 -24.88 21.80 -9.14
CA TYR A 215 -24.62 21.74 -7.71
C TYR A 215 -23.12 21.54 -7.51
N LYS A 216 -22.38 22.63 -7.40
CA LYS A 216 -21.03 22.65 -6.82
C LYS A 216 -21.17 22.30 -5.34
N ALA A 217 -21.29 21.01 -5.04
CA ALA A 217 -21.03 20.51 -3.70
C ALA A 217 -19.51 20.56 -3.46
N GLN A 218 -18.99 21.77 -3.26
CA GLN A 218 -17.73 21.95 -2.54
C GLN A 218 -17.99 21.47 -1.12
N SER A 219 -17.72 20.21 -0.85
CA SER A 219 -17.73 19.66 0.49
C SER A 219 -16.53 20.24 1.24
N LYS A 220 -16.70 21.46 1.79
CA LYS A 220 -15.84 21.97 2.86
C LYS A 220 -16.13 21.17 4.14
N ILE A 221 -15.81 19.88 4.13
CA ILE A 221 -15.91 19.01 5.30
C ILE A 221 -14.59 19.14 6.06
N LYS A 222 -14.52 20.12 6.95
CA LYS A 222 -13.47 20.22 7.96
C LYS A 222 -13.68 19.15 9.04
N GLY A 223 -13.38 17.90 8.69
CA GLY A 223 -13.10 16.87 9.70
C GLY A 223 -11.71 17.11 10.28
N ARG A 224 -11.54 16.94 11.60
CA ARG A 224 -10.20 16.86 12.23
C ARG A 224 -9.36 15.84 11.44
N GLY A 225 -8.24 16.26 10.85
CA GLY A 225 -7.37 15.40 10.04
C GLY A 225 -7.56 15.47 8.51
N LYS A 226 -8.62 16.09 7.98
CA LYS A 226 -8.78 16.39 6.55
C LYS A 226 -8.04 17.69 6.15
N GLY A 227 -6.76 17.79 6.52
CA GLY A 227 -5.87 18.84 5.98
C GLY A 227 -5.82 18.76 4.45
N ASN A 228 -5.48 19.86 3.75
CA ASN A 228 -5.45 19.93 2.28
C ASN A 228 -4.96 18.61 1.65
N LEU A 229 -5.89 17.89 1.00
CA LEU A 229 -5.71 16.53 0.46
C LEU A 229 -4.84 16.49 -0.81
N ALA A 230 -4.43 17.65 -1.33
CA ALA A 230 -3.76 17.75 -2.62
C ALA A 230 -2.32 17.20 -2.65
N ASP A 231 -1.65 17.10 -1.49
CA ASP A 231 -0.19 16.86 -1.45
C ASP A 231 0.22 15.50 -0.83
N HIS A 232 -0.72 14.57 -0.62
CA HIS A 232 -0.43 13.31 0.08
C HIS A 232 -0.70 12.10 -0.84
N PHE A 233 0.16 11.09 -0.74
CA PHE A 233 0.09 9.86 -1.54
C PHE A 233 0.12 8.65 -0.61
N CYS A 234 -0.40 7.51 -1.06
CA CYS A 234 -0.33 6.27 -0.30
C CYS A 234 0.04 5.08 -1.18
N ILE A 235 0.74 4.15 -0.55
CA ILE A 235 1.01 2.82 -1.08
C ILE A 235 -0.06 1.90 -0.50
N CYS A 236 -0.81 1.26 -1.39
CA CYS A 236 -1.90 0.36 -1.03
C CYS A 236 -1.50 -1.09 -1.31
N GLU A 237 -1.85 -1.99 -0.39
CA GLU A 237 -1.90 -3.43 -0.67
C GLU A 237 -3.27 -3.75 -1.26
N THR A 238 -3.28 -4.28 -2.49
CA THR A 238 -4.49 -4.70 -3.18
C THR A 238 -4.60 -6.22 -3.12
N SER A 239 -5.66 -6.72 -2.47
CA SER A 239 -5.98 -8.15 -2.38
C SER A 239 -7.48 -8.34 -2.58
N ASP A 240 -7.91 -9.29 -3.42
CA ASP A 240 -9.33 -9.61 -3.65
C ASP A 240 -10.22 -8.40 -4.05
N GLY A 241 -9.66 -7.39 -4.73
CA GLY A 241 -10.38 -6.17 -5.11
C GLY A 241 -10.51 -5.12 -3.99
N VAL A 242 -9.79 -5.32 -2.89
CA VAL A 242 -9.77 -4.45 -1.71
C VAL A 242 -8.41 -3.76 -1.62
N ASN A 243 -8.41 -2.43 -1.45
CA ASN A 243 -7.21 -1.60 -1.29
C ASN A 243 -7.02 -1.20 0.17
N ILE A 244 -5.92 -1.64 0.79
CA ILE A 244 -5.55 -1.33 2.17
C ILE A 244 -4.36 -0.37 2.16
N PRO A 245 -4.49 0.86 2.69
CA PRO A 245 -3.37 1.79 2.74
C PRO A 245 -2.33 1.32 3.77
N LYS A 246 -1.06 1.22 3.36
CA LYS A 246 0.04 0.64 4.17
C LYS A 246 1.17 1.62 4.46
N THR A 247 1.51 2.48 3.49
CA THR A 247 2.55 3.50 3.66
C THR A 247 2.07 4.85 3.14
N ALA A 248 2.36 5.91 3.88
CA ALA A 248 2.07 7.30 3.49
C ALA A 248 3.30 7.98 2.88
N ILE A 249 3.13 8.75 1.81
CA ILE A 249 4.22 9.49 1.16
C ILE A 249 3.87 10.98 1.13
N ALA A 250 4.85 11.82 1.46
CA ALA A 250 4.78 13.26 1.26
C ALA A 250 5.95 13.74 0.39
N TYR A 251 5.64 14.26 -0.79
CA TYR A 251 6.63 14.89 -1.66
C TYR A 251 6.83 16.36 -1.29
N LYS A 252 8.08 16.76 -1.14
CA LYS A 252 8.46 18.16 -0.92
C LYS A 252 9.58 18.53 -1.88
N ALA A 253 9.31 19.46 -2.78
CA ALA A 253 10.32 19.87 -3.76
C ALA A 253 11.61 20.32 -3.04
N PRO A 254 12.80 19.96 -3.55
CA PRO A 254 14.07 20.20 -2.85
C PRO A 254 14.36 21.69 -2.62
N HIS A 255 13.80 22.61 -3.41
CA HIS A 255 13.88 24.06 -3.18
C HIS A 255 12.96 24.59 -2.07
N LYS A 256 11.98 23.79 -1.61
CA LYS A 256 11.07 24.12 -0.50
C LYS A 256 11.52 23.52 0.83
N LEU A 257 12.27 22.41 0.79
CA LEU A 257 12.87 21.73 1.94
C LEU A 257 14.23 21.17 1.51
N THR A 258 15.29 21.84 1.92
CA THR A 258 16.67 21.49 1.52
C THR A 258 17.26 20.40 2.42
N GLN A 259 18.25 19.67 1.90
CA GLN A 259 19.00 18.66 2.68
C GLN A 259 19.62 19.26 3.95
N ASP A 260 20.15 20.49 3.88
CA ASP A 260 20.73 21.21 5.02
C ASP A 260 19.69 21.52 6.08
N GLU A 261 18.49 21.95 5.68
CA GLU A 261 17.38 22.20 6.61
C GLU A 261 16.89 20.91 7.28
N ILE A 262 16.82 19.79 6.55
CA ILE A 262 16.48 18.48 7.12
C ILE A 262 17.54 18.05 8.14
N SER A 263 18.81 18.04 7.72
CA SER A 263 19.93 17.57 8.53
C SER A 263 20.13 18.42 9.79
N THR A 264 19.87 19.73 9.70
CA THR A 264 19.96 20.66 10.84
C THR A 264 18.73 20.59 11.74
N GLY A 265 17.54 20.45 11.15
CA GLY A 265 16.27 20.44 11.89
C GLY A 265 16.05 19.16 12.70
N LEU A 266 16.54 18.04 12.17
CA LEU A 266 16.34 16.69 12.71
C LEU A 266 17.63 16.07 13.32
N VAL A 267 18.50 16.89 13.91
CA VAL A 267 19.71 16.42 14.60
C VAL A 267 19.40 15.61 15.87
N SER A 268 18.31 15.92 16.56
CA SER A 268 17.95 15.36 17.86
C SER A 268 16.44 15.29 18.03
N GLU A 269 15.99 14.66 19.11
CA GLU A 269 14.58 14.69 19.50
C GLU A 269 14.02 16.12 19.48
N VAL A 270 12.83 16.27 18.89
CA VAL A 270 12.06 17.51 18.85
C VAL A 270 10.74 17.30 19.57
N GLN A 271 10.43 18.16 20.53
CA GLN A 271 9.12 18.22 21.18
C GLN A 271 8.39 19.44 20.65
N PRO A 272 7.40 19.31 19.74
CA PRO A 272 6.82 20.46 19.06
C PRO A 272 6.29 21.54 20.01
N ASP A 273 5.58 21.17 21.07
CA ASP A 273 5.02 22.12 22.05
C ASP A 273 6.10 22.91 22.82
N ARG A 274 7.19 22.23 23.20
CA ARG A 274 8.30 22.83 23.95
C ARG A 274 9.25 23.63 23.06
N ASP A 275 9.58 23.09 21.89
CA ASP A 275 10.73 23.50 21.09
C ASP A 275 10.36 24.37 19.88
N VAL A 276 9.10 24.36 19.42
CA VAL A 276 8.70 24.97 18.15
C VAL A 276 7.44 25.83 18.26
N ILE A 277 6.36 25.30 18.81
CA ILE A 277 5.04 25.95 18.83
C ILE A 277 5.09 27.15 19.79
N ASN A 278 4.65 28.32 19.31
CA ASN A 278 4.67 29.58 20.08
C ASN A 278 6.07 29.99 20.59
N LYS A 279 7.16 29.55 19.93
CA LYS A 279 8.52 29.96 20.24
C LYS A 279 9.05 30.92 19.18
N ASP A 280 9.77 31.94 19.63
CA ASP A 280 10.43 32.91 18.75
C ASP A 280 11.93 32.58 18.68
N GLY A 281 12.36 32.07 17.52
CA GLY A 281 13.78 31.90 17.19
C GLY A 281 14.02 32.35 15.76
N LYS A 282 15.11 33.10 15.55
CA LYS A 282 15.49 33.62 14.22
C LYS A 282 16.72 32.91 13.64
N ASP A 283 17.35 32.05 14.43
CA ASP A 283 18.55 31.31 14.03
C ASP A 283 18.20 30.22 13.03
N PHE A 284 19.13 29.94 12.11
CA PHE A 284 18.95 28.93 11.08
C PHE A 284 18.54 27.58 11.68
N ALA A 285 19.22 27.12 12.74
CA ALA A 285 18.90 25.85 13.41
C ALA A 285 17.46 25.80 13.96
N PHE A 286 16.98 26.90 14.56
CA PHE A 286 15.61 26.97 15.03
C PHE A 286 14.62 26.94 13.85
N THR A 287 14.88 27.71 12.79
CA THR A 287 14.00 27.75 11.61
C THR A 287 13.96 26.41 10.87
N SER A 288 15.09 25.72 10.75
CA SER A 288 15.19 24.38 10.17
C SER A 288 14.45 23.36 11.03
N ARG A 289 14.57 23.43 12.36
CA ARG A 289 13.81 22.58 13.29
C ARG A 289 12.31 22.82 13.19
N ALA A 290 11.88 24.08 13.14
CA ALA A 290 10.48 24.45 13.01
C ALA A 290 9.90 23.96 11.67
N LEU A 291 10.65 24.10 10.59
CA LEU A 291 10.27 23.63 9.26
C LEU A 291 10.17 22.10 9.21
N ALA A 292 11.19 21.39 9.68
CA ALA A 292 11.19 19.93 9.71
C ALA A 292 10.04 19.39 10.59
N ALA A 293 9.82 19.97 11.77
CA ALA A 293 8.71 19.60 12.64
C ALA A 293 7.34 19.85 11.98
N ALA A 294 7.17 20.95 11.24
CA ALA A 294 5.94 21.24 10.51
C ALA A 294 5.68 20.23 9.39
N VAL A 295 6.71 19.85 8.64
CA VAL A 295 6.62 18.85 7.56
C VAL A 295 6.30 17.46 8.13
N VAL A 296 7.01 17.03 9.18
CA VAL A 296 6.73 15.78 9.91
C VAL A 296 5.31 15.80 10.47
N THR A 297 4.86 16.91 11.06
CA THR A 297 3.49 17.07 11.58
C THR A 297 2.43 16.96 10.48
N GLN A 298 2.70 17.48 9.29
CA GLN A 298 1.78 17.35 8.15
C GLN A 298 1.57 15.88 7.80
N LEU A 299 2.65 15.12 7.62
CA LEU A 299 2.58 13.70 7.27
C LEU A 299 2.01 12.88 8.43
N PHE A 300 2.43 13.14 9.67
CA PHE A 300 1.92 12.51 10.89
C PHE A 300 0.39 12.67 11.01
N SER A 301 -0.14 13.89 10.86
CA SER A 301 -1.60 14.09 10.95
C SER A 301 -2.35 13.34 9.87
N TYR A 302 -1.76 13.16 8.69
CA TYR A 302 -2.33 12.38 7.60
C TYR A 302 -2.30 10.88 7.93
N MET A 303 -1.17 10.38 8.43
CA MET A 303 -0.98 9.00 8.90
C MET A 303 -1.98 8.63 10.01
N ILE A 304 -2.15 9.49 11.02
CA ILE A 304 -3.16 9.31 12.09
C ILE A 304 -4.57 9.23 11.50
N GLY A 305 -4.90 10.14 10.57
CA GLY A 305 -6.22 10.16 9.94
C GLY A 305 -6.51 8.85 9.21
N LYS A 306 -5.57 8.39 8.37
CA LYS A 306 -5.71 7.17 7.58
C LYS A 306 -5.54 5.87 8.36
N GLY A 307 -4.95 5.91 9.56
CA GLY A 307 -4.61 4.70 10.33
C GLY A 307 -3.38 3.99 9.77
N ILE A 308 -2.37 4.76 9.36
CA ILE A 308 -1.12 4.25 8.78
C ILE A 308 0.01 4.46 9.78
N GLN A 309 0.83 3.44 10.04
CA GLN A 309 1.97 3.53 10.96
C GLN A 309 3.28 3.92 10.28
N TYR A 310 3.43 3.64 8.98
CA TYR A 310 4.66 3.86 8.23
C TYR A 310 4.48 4.96 7.18
N GLY A 311 5.45 5.86 7.09
CA GLY A 311 5.43 6.87 6.05
C GLY A 311 6.80 7.44 5.77
N TYR A 312 6.98 8.17 4.67
CA TYR A 312 8.21 8.91 4.44
C TYR A 312 7.98 10.22 3.70
N VAL A 313 8.85 11.19 3.97
CA VAL A 313 8.96 12.44 3.21
C VAL A 313 10.09 12.29 2.21
N CYS A 314 9.85 12.62 0.94
CA CYS A 314 10.85 12.56 -0.12
C CYS A 314 11.07 13.94 -0.74
N THR A 315 12.33 14.32 -0.89
CA THR A 315 12.76 15.52 -1.63
C THR A 315 13.49 15.21 -2.94
N GLY A 316 13.62 13.93 -3.31
CA GLY A 316 14.43 13.42 -4.41
C GLY A 316 15.91 13.26 -4.04
N GLU A 317 16.43 14.16 -3.22
CA GLU A 317 17.80 14.07 -2.69
C GLU A 317 17.85 13.36 -1.34
N ALA A 318 16.86 13.60 -0.48
CA ALA A 318 16.80 13.07 0.89
C ALA A 318 15.44 12.42 1.20
N PHE A 319 15.48 11.41 2.06
CA PHE A 319 14.34 10.67 2.58
C PHE A 319 14.27 10.85 4.10
N VAL A 320 13.08 11.13 4.61
CA VAL A 320 12.79 11.10 6.05
C VAL A 320 11.76 10.01 6.31
N PHE A 321 12.21 8.84 6.73
CA PHE A 321 11.33 7.72 7.10
C PHE A 321 10.72 7.97 8.46
N LEU A 322 9.42 7.72 8.59
CA LEU A 322 8.62 7.93 9.79
C LEU A 322 7.93 6.63 10.21
N TYR A 323 7.90 6.38 11.52
CA TYR A 323 7.16 5.27 12.12
C TYR A 323 6.41 5.72 13.38
N ILE A 324 5.12 5.42 13.43
CA ILE A 324 4.26 5.66 14.60
C ILE A 324 4.03 4.32 15.32
N PRO A 325 4.56 4.15 16.54
CA PRO A 325 4.37 2.94 17.33
C PRO A 325 2.94 2.87 17.90
N ASP A 326 2.69 1.91 18.79
CA ASP A 326 1.41 1.78 19.51
C ASP A 326 1.06 3.02 20.35
N ASP A 327 2.08 3.74 20.83
CA ASP A 327 1.90 5.09 21.36
C ASP A 327 1.78 6.09 20.21
N ALA A 328 0.54 6.41 19.84
CA ALA A 328 0.22 7.38 18.80
C ALA A 328 0.74 8.80 19.06
N SER A 329 1.25 9.12 20.26
CA SER A 329 1.81 10.45 20.57
C SER A 329 3.26 10.63 20.14
N ILE A 330 3.95 9.55 19.75
CA ILE A 330 5.35 9.53 19.36
C ILE A 330 5.46 9.26 17.87
N VAL A 331 6.42 9.91 17.20
CA VAL A 331 6.85 9.52 15.85
C VAL A 331 8.36 9.34 15.85
N TYR A 332 8.80 8.18 15.39
CA TYR A 332 10.21 7.91 15.12
C TYR A 332 10.57 8.40 13.73
N TYR A 333 11.76 8.96 13.55
CA TYR A 333 12.26 9.41 12.26
C TYR A 333 13.67 8.92 11.96
N TYR A 334 13.95 8.61 10.70
CA TYR A 334 15.30 8.33 10.19
C TYR A 334 15.56 9.17 8.93
N VAL A 335 16.67 9.91 8.91
CA VAL A 335 17.09 10.71 7.75
C VAL A 335 18.10 9.90 6.93
N SER A 336 17.84 9.76 5.64
CA SER A 336 18.69 9.08 4.67
C SER A 336 18.95 9.98 3.47
N VAL A 337 20.16 9.94 2.94
CA VAL A 337 20.55 10.64 1.71
C VAL A 337 21.25 9.62 0.82
N PRO A 338 20.50 8.83 0.02
CA PRO A 338 21.03 7.69 -0.71
C PRO A 338 22.25 8.02 -1.59
N ASN A 339 22.27 9.20 -2.20
CA ASN A 339 23.39 9.66 -3.04
C ASN A 339 24.69 9.92 -2.26
N LEU A 340 24.64 10.04 -0.92
CA LEU A 340 25.80 10.16 -0.03
C LEU A 340 26.05 8.92 0.83
N ASP A 341 25.01 8.13 1.08
CA ASP A 341 25.08 6.93 1.94
C ASP A 341 25.68 5.72 1.21
N VAL A 342 25.55 5.65 -0.11
CA VAL A 342 26.21 4.64 -0.95
C VAL A 342 27.68 5.06 -1.14
N ARG A 343 28.59 4.33 -0.48
CA ARG A 343 30.04 4.53 -0.59
C ARG A 343 30.70 3.29 -1.19
N ASP A 344 31.77 3.48 -1.96
CA ASP A 344 32.39 2.41 -2.76
C ASP A 344 33.09 1.32 -1.93
N ASP A 345 33.36 1.56 -0.64
CA ASP A 345 34.15 0.67 0.22
C ASP A 345 33.33 -0.37 1.02
N ASP A 346 32.03 -0.52 0.76
CA ASP A 346 31.11 -1.33 1.59
C ASP A 346 30.41 -2.43 0.77
N GLU A 347 30.57 -3.70 1.14
CA GLU A 347 29.92 -4.86 0.49
C GLU A 347 28.38 -4.73 0.47
N THR A 348 27.83 -3.95 1.40
CA THR A 348 26.38 -3.74 1.59
C THR A 348 25.90 -2.40 1.04
N ARG A 349 26.75 -1.67 0.31
CA ARG A 349 26.45 -0.31 -0.18
C ARG A 349 25.13 -0.22 -0.96
N LEU A 350 24.79 -1.27 -1.71
CA LEU A 350 23.60 -1.27 -2.57
C LEU A 350 22.27 -1.32 -1.78
N TYR A 351 22.29 -1.78 -0.53
CA TYR A 351 21.13 -1.73 0.36
C TYR A 351 20.81 -0.31 0.86
N ARG A 352 21.73 0.64 0.69
CA ARG A 352 21.53 2.07 1.02
C ARG A 352 21.03 2.91 -0.16
N THR A 353 20.81 2.31 -1.32
CA THR A 353 20.21 2.99 -2.46
C THR A 353 18.76 3.38 -2.16
N ALA A 354 18.24 4.41 -2.84
CA ALA A 354 16.87 4.90 -2.64
C ALA A 354 15.84 3.76 -2.84
N VAL A 355 15.99 3.00 -3.93
CA VAL A 355 15.13 1.85 -4.25
C VAL A 355 15.22 0.79 -3.15
N ALA A 356 16.43 0.43 -2.71
CA ALA A 356 16.59 -0.62 -1.72
C ALA A 356 15.98 -0.26 -0.36
N GLN A 357 16.18 0.98 0.11
CA GLN A 357 15.62 1.45 1.38
C GLN A 357 14.09 1.56 1.33
N VAL A 358 13.53 2.13 0.25
CA VAL A 358 12.07 2.24 0.09
C VAL A 358 11.44 0.86 -0.04
N PHE A 359 12.06 -0.06 -0.79
CA PHE A 359 11.59 -1.43 -0.95
C PHE A 359 11.51 -2.18 0.39
N ALA A 360 12.61 -2.22 1.15
CA ALA A 360 12.62 -2.91 2.43
C ALA A 360 11.74 -2.20 3.49
N PHE A 361 11.61 -0.88 3.42
CA PHE A 361 10.64 -0.13 4.24
C PHE A 361 9.19 -0.51 3.95
N ILE A 362 8.81 -0.64 2.67
CA ILE A 362 7.46 -1.05 2.28
C ILE A 362 7.18 -2.47 2.73
N LEU A 363 8.12 -3.41 2.59
CA LEU A 363 7.96 -4.78 3.09
C LEU A 363 7.70 -4.81 4.61
N GLN A 364 8.36 -3.94 5.40
CA GLN A 364 8.04 -3.79 6.82
C GLN A 364 6.60 -3.31 7.03
N SER A 365 6.15 -2.32 6.26
CA SER A 365 4.78 -1.81 6.35
C SER A 365 3.72 -2.84 5.96
N LEU A 366 3.98 -3.70 4.97
CA LEU A 366 3.07 -4.74 4.53
C LEU A 366 2.86 -5.79 5.62
N ARG A 367 3.94 -6.14 6.33
CA ARG A 367 3.94 -7.08 7.46
C ARG A 367 3.27 -6.53 8.72
N ALA A 368 3.15 -5.21 8.85
CA ALA A 368 2.54 -4.59 10.01
C ALA A 368 1.02 -4.80 10.03
N GLU A 369 0.50 -5.13 11.21
CA GLU A 369 -0.93 -5.20 11.44
C GLU A 369 -1.52 -3.78 11.53
N PRO A 370 -2.76 -3.54 11.04
CA PRO A 370 -3.39 -2.23 11.15
C PRO A 370 -3.55 -1.79 12.61
N PRO A 371 -3.46 -0.47 12.90
CA PRO A 371 -3.68 0.04 14.25
C PRO A 371 -5.06 -0.31 14.80
N SER A 372 -5.12 -0.57 16.10
CA SER A 372 -6.37 -0.81 16.82
C SER A 372 -7.18 0.47 17.04
N GLN A 373 -8.45 0.34 17.47
CA GLN A 373 -9.26 1.51 17.80
C GLN A 373 -8.74 2.25 19.04
N VAL A 374 -8.07 1.57 19.98
CA VAL A 374 -7.38 2.20 21.12
C VAL A 374 -6.30 3.16 20.65
N TRP A 375 -5.55 2.81 19.60
CA TRP A 375 -4.53 3.68 19.01
C TRP A 375 -5.14 4.99 18.50
N HIS A 376 -6.29 4.89 17.81
CA HIS A 376 -7.02 6.06 17.33
C HIS A 376 -7.61 6.91 18.46
N ASP A 377 -8.12 6.29 19.52
CA ASP A 377 -8.63 7.02 20.70
C ASP A 377 -7.51 7.81 21.38
N ALA A 378 -6.34 7.19 21.55
CA ALA A 378 -5.15 7.86 22.08
C ALA A 378 -4.76 9.05 21.18
N ALA A 379 -4.72 8.84 19.86
CA ALA A 379 -4.42 9.90 18.90
C ALA A 379 -5.46 11.05 18.92
N ALA A 380 -6.72 10.76 19.22
CA ALA A 380 -7.78 11.76 19.32
C ALA A 380 -7.62 12.71 20.53
N THR A 381 -6.79 12.33 21.51
CA THR A 381 -6.43 13.18 22.66
C THR A 381 -5.28 14.15 22.38
N LEU A 382 -4.65 14.04 21.21
CA LEU A 382 -3.54 14.92 20.83
C LEU A 382 -4.02 16.34 20.53
N ASP A 383 -3.14 17.28 20.81
CA ASP A 383 -3.37 18.69 20.57
C ASP A 383 -3.22 19.04 19.08
N THR A 384 -3.87 20.14 18.70
CA THR A 384 -3.79 20.67 17.34
C THR A 384 -2.84 21.86 17.27
N TRP A 385 -2.08 21.96 16.19
CA TRP A 385 -1.15 23.06 15.96
C TRP A 385 -1.93 24.37 15.76
N ALA A 386 -1.92 25.25 16.76
CA ALA A 386 -2.73 26.47 16.77
C ALA A 386 -2.15 27.61 15.90
N VAL A 387 -0.83 27.62 15.66
CA VAL A 387 -0.11 28.79 15.14
C VAL A 387 -0.09 28.87 13.62
N VAL A 388 -0.51 30.03 13.10
CA VAL A 388 -0.47 30.38 11.67
C VAL A 388 0.99 30.45 11.18
N TYR A 389 1.39 29.46 10.40
CA TYR A 389 2.75 29.29 9.88
C TYR A 389 3.18 30.40 8.89
N ASP A 390 2.21 31.13 8.31
CA ASP A 390 2.47 32.29 7.45
C ASP A 390 3.22 33.41 8.20
N ASP A 391 3.13 33.47 9.52
CA ASP A 391 3.86 34.44 10.34
C ASP A 391 5.35 34.03 10.52
N VAL A 392 5.67 32.73 10.53
CA VAL A 392 7.05 32.26 10.81
C VAL A 392 7.93 32.35 9.57
N LEU A 393 7.43 31.99 8.38
CA LEU A 393 8.23 32.04 7.13
C LEU A 393 8.33 33.44 6.50
N SER A 394 7.36 34.31 6.77
CA SER A 394 7.37 35.71 6.31
C SER A 394 8.29 36.61 7.15
N ARG A 395 8.53 36.24 8.42
CA ARG A 395 9.43 36.94 9.36
C ARG A 395 10.92 36.66 9.14
N ILE A 396 11.28 35.73 8.24
CA ILE A 396 12.68 35.38 7.94
C ILE A 396 13.17 36.25 6.76
N PRO A 397 14.21 37.10 6.95
CA PRO A 397 14.81 37.84 5.86
C PRO A 397 15.31 36.89 4.76
N LYS A 398 15.00 37.22 3.49
CA LYS A 398 15.47 36.47 2.30
C LYS A 398 17.00 36.30 2.25
N THR A 399 17.76 37.06 3.03
CA THR A 399 19.22 37.03 3.16
C THR A 399 19.72 35.88 4.05
N VAL A 400 18.95 35.43 5.06
CA VAL A 400 19.31 34.29 5.92
C VAL A 400 19.18 32.97 5.17
N ARG A 401 18.14 32.83 4.32
CA ARG A 401 18.00 31.75 3.33
C ARG A 401 19.09 31.72 2.25
N LYS A 402 19.86 32.82 2.08
CA LYS A 402 20.84 33.01 0.99
C LYS A 402 22.29 32.89 1.44
N GLY A 403 22.56 32.58 2.71
CA GLY A 403 23.92 32.39 3.18
C GLY A 403 24.56 31.16 2.53
N LYS A 404 25.33 31.35 1.45
CA LYS A 404 26.19 30.34 0.81
C LYS A 404 27.33 29.80 1.69
N GLN A 405 27.26 29.97 3.01
CA GLN A 405 28.26 29.42 3.92
C GLN A 405 27.66 28.19 4.60
N PRO A 406 28.27 27.00 4.45
CA PRO A 406 27.93 25.84 5.27
C PRO A 406 28.24 26.21 6.72
N ARG A 407 27.20 26.47 7.52
CA ARG A 407 27.32 26.89 8.93
C ARG A 407 27.06 25.75 9.92
N ALA A 408 26.80 24.55 9.42
CA ALA A 408 26.64 23.32 10.18
C ALA A 408 27.56 22.23 9.61
N PRO A 409 27.98 21.22 10.39
CA PRO A 409 28.74 20.11 9.85
C PRO A 409 27.93 19.42 8.75
N PRO A 410 28.58 19.00 7.66
CA PRO A 410 27.91 18.30 6.56
C PRO A 410 27.18 17.07 7.09
N TYR A 411 26.09 16.70 6.41
CA TYR A 411 25.39 15.43 6.65
C TYR A 411 26.42 14.30 6.80
N LYS A 412 26.38 13.61 7.94
CA LYS A 412 27.28 12.50 8.21
C LYS A 412 26.58 11.22 7.77
N ALA A 413 27.02 10.67 6.64
CA ALA A 413 26.57 9.36 6.18
C ALA A 413 26.73 8.33 7.30
N GLN A 414 25.65 7.65 7.65
CA GLN A 414 25.64 6.71 8.77
C GLN A 414 26.21 5.36 8.33
N HIS A 415 27.27 4.91 8.99
CA HIS A 415 27.84 3.58 8.76
C HIS A 415 26.97 2.54 9.49
N TRP A 416 26.37 1.61 8.74
CA TRP A 416 25.76 0.43 9.35
C TRP A 416 26.91 -0.43 9.86
N ARG A 417 26.95 -0.71 11.18
CA ARG A 417 27.94 -1.66 11.70
C ARG A 417 27.64 -3.01 11.06
N GLY A 418 28.49 -3.40 10.12
CA GLY A 418 28.20 -4.38 9.07
C GLY A 418 27.62 -5.72 9.49
N PHE A 419 27.02 -6.36 8.50
CA PHE A 419 26.53 -7.74 8.50
C PHE A 419 27.49 -8.66 9.27
N LYS A 420 27.02 -9.24 10.38
CA LYS A 420 27.69 -10.41 10.97
C LYS A 420 27.37 -11.66 10.15
N ARG A 421 27.73 -11.67 8.87
CA ARG A 421 27.91 -12.94 8.17
C ARG A 421 29.33 -13.41 8.44
N SER A 422 29.45 -14.58 9.05
CA SER A 422 30.74 -15.27 9.22
C SER A 422 31.52 -15.23 7.91
N PRO A 423 32.85 -14.99 7.91
CA PRO A 423 33.60 -14.88 6.68
C PRO A 423 33.51 -16.21 5.93
N ILE A 424 32.79 -16.22 4.80
CA ILE A 424 32.91 -17.29 3.83
C ILE A 424 34.29 -17.12 3.23
N ARG A 425 35.22 -17.99 3.61
CA ARG A 425 36.55 -18.11 2.99
C ARG A 425 36.37 -18.48 1.52
N THR A 426 36.27 -17.51 0.63
CA THR A 426 36.58 -17.68 -0.79
C THR A 426 38.10 -17.71 -0.93
N ARG A 427 38.68 -18.91 -0.84
CA ARG A 427 40.06 -19.15 -1.24
C ARG A 427 40.18 -19.00 -2.75
N SER A 428 40.77 -17.91 -3.22
CA SER A 428 41.68 -17.91 -4.38
C SER A 428 42.37 -16.56 -4.53
N SER A 429 43.40 -16.31 -3.72
CA SER A 429 44.48 -15.40 -4.11
C SER A 429 45.75 -16.22 -4.11
N GLY A 430 46.28 -16.42 -5.33
CA GLY A 430 47.54 -17.12 -5.56
C GLY A 430 48.73 -16.35 -4.95
N PRO A 431 49.84 -17.05 -4.68
CA PRO A 431 50.99 -16.45 -4.03
C PRO A 431 51.77 -15.54 -5.01
N PRO A 432 52.40 -14.45 -4.53
CA PRO A 432 53.28 -13.63 -5.36
C PRO A 432 54.61 -14.37 -5.65
N PRO A 433 55.27 -14.10 -6.79
CA PRO A 433 56.43 -14.88 -7.20
C PRO A 433 57.72 -14.49 -6.46
N ASP A 434 58.48 -15.54 -6.11
CA ASP A 434 59.84 -15.52 -5.59
C ASP A 434 60.82 -14.77 -6.51
N ILE A 435 61.59 -13.84 -5.94
CA ILE A 435 62.88 -13.41 -6.48
C ILE A 435 63.97 -13.81 -5.48
N ARG A 436 64.92 -14.63 -5.94
CA ARG A 436 66.01 -15.22 -5.16
C ARG A 436 67.21 -14.27 -5.00
N SER A 437 67.63 -14.12 -3.74
CA SER A 437 69.00 -14.16 -3.17
C SER A 437 70.09 -13.14 -3.56
N GLY A 438 70.65 -12.49 -2.52
CA GLY A 438 72.04 -11.99 -2.40
C GLY A 438 72.29 -11.25 -1.07
N PRO A 439 73.50 -11.30 -0.44
CA PRO A 439 73.65 -11.47 1.03
C PRO A 439 74.42 -10.36 1.79
N ARG A 440 74.51 -10.51 3.14
CA ARG A 440 75.40 -9.85 4.16
C ARG A 440 74.83 -8.60 4.86
N ASP A 441 75.02 -8.30 6.15
CA ASP A 441 75.96 -8.77 7.20
C ASP A 441 75.33 -8.63 8.62
N ASP A 442 76.00 -9.26 9.57
CA ASP A 442 75.74 -9.50 11.00
C ASP A 442 75.55 -8.27 11.92
N ASN A 443 74.80 -8.46 13.02
CA ASN A 443 75.37 -8.44 14.38
C ASN A 443 74.36 -8.85 15.46
N ASP A 444 74.88 -9.67 16.37
CA ASP A 444 74.28 -10.37 17.51
C ASP A 444 73.99 -9.50 18.74
N ASP A 445 73.09 -10.00 19.60
CA ASP A 445 73.30 -10.30 21.04
C ASP A 445 71.95 -10.80 21.61
N GLU A 446 71.71 -12.12 21.67
CA GLU A 446 72.02 -13.04 22.79
C GLU A 446 71.35 -12.67 24.13
N ASP A 447 70.24 -13.34 24.42
CA ASP A 447 70.04 -13.99 25.73
C ASP A 447 68.95 -15.08 25.61
N ALA A 448 69.40 -16.33 25.74
CA ALA A 448 68.60 -17.55 25.86
C ALA A 448 69.29 -18.44 26.93
N PRO A 449 68.82 -19.67 27.27
CA PRO A 449 67.56 -20.39 27.04
C PRO A 449 67.07 -21.00 28.41
N PRO A 450 66.40 -22.18 28.54
CA PRO A 450 65.77 -23.09 27.58
C PRO A 450 64.36 -23.61 27.94
N SER A 451 63.70 -24.24 26.95
CA SER A 451 62.50 -25.09 27.05
C SER A 451 62.72 -26.34 27.95
N PRO A 452 61.69 -27.09 28.39
CA PRO A 452 61.15 -28.15 27.52
C PRO A 452 59.66 -28.58 27.73
N THR A 453 59.25 -29.42 26.79
CA THR A 453 58.01 -30.19 26.61
C THR A 453 57.72 -31.24 27.71
N ALA A 454 56.42 -31.52 27.92
CA ALA A 454 55.71 -32.73 28.41
C ALA A 454 56.28 -33.61 29.55
N GLY A 455 55.45 -33.88 30.58
CA GLY A 455 55.71 -34.96 31.55
C GLY A 455 54.64 -35.14 32.64
N ARG A 456 53.96 -36.27 32.59
CA ARG A 456 52.84 -36.76 33.42
C ARG A 456 53.29 -37.25 34.81
N SER A 457 52.42 -37.12 35.83
CA SER A 457 52.05 -38.17 36.83
C SER A 457 52.09 -37.80 38.34
N THR A 458 50.89 -37.87 38.96
CA THR A 458 50.56 -38.40 40.33
C THR A 458 51.14 -37.70 41.57
N ARG A 459 50.41 -37.44 42.68
CA ARG A 459 49.61 -38.39 43.49
C ARG A 459 49.05 -37.68 44.74
N SER A 460 47.73 -37.78 45.02
CA SER A 460 47.07 -37.80 46.36
C SER A 460 45.59 -37.41 46.18
N GLY A 461 44.53 -38.14 46.57
CA GLY A 461 44.37 -39.35 47.36
C GLY A 461 43.27 -39.17 48.44
N LYS A 462 41.99 -39.44 48.11
CA LYS A 462 40.79 -39.85 48.93
C LYS A 462 39.50 -39.32 48.24
N LYS A 463 38.59 -40.08 47.60
CA LYS A 463 37.65 -41.18 48.01
C LYS A 463 36.85 -40.84 49.28
N VAL A 464 35.51 -40.71 49.25
CA VAL A 464 34.43 -41.76 49.24
C VAL A 464 33.16 -41.17 48.54
N ALA A 465 32.55 -41.70 47.46
CA ALA A 465 31.65 -42.87 47.22
C ALA A 465 30.22 -42.80 47.86
N ARG A 466 29.16 -42.66 47.03
CA ARG A 466 28.03 -43.62 46.74
C ARG A 466 27.00 -43.81 47.89
N SER A 467 25.67 -43.95 47.72
CA SER A 467 24.80 -44.38 46.61
C SER A 467 23.28 -44.23 46.92
N SER A 468 22.45 -44.39 45.89
CA SER A 468 21.17 -45.18 45.82
C SER A 468 19.89 -44.76 46.58
N SER A 469 18.89 -44.34 45.78
CA SER A 469 17.49 -44.86 45.64
C SER A 469 16.68 -45.35 46.86
N VAL A 470 15.39 -44.98 46.95
CA VAL A 470 14.18 -45.78 46.62
C VAL A 470 12.91 -45.06 47.12
N SER A 471 11.82 -45.27 46.39
CA SER A 471 10.42 -44.86 46.56
C SER A 471 9.75 -45.22 47.90
N SER A 472 8.72 -44.44 48.28
CA SER A 472 7.50 -45.00 48.88
C SER A 472 6.34 -43.99 48.79
N GLY A 473 5.19 -44.46 48.30
CA GLY A 473 3.95 -43.70 48.23
C GLY A 473 3.04 -43.98 49.43
N ARG A 474 2.04 -43.12 49.62
CA ARG A 474 0.79 -43.46 50.33
C ARG A 474 -0.40 -42.72 49.70
N ARG A 475 -1.46 -43.50 49.47
CA ARG A 475 -2.75 -43.18 48.82
C ARG A 475 -3.78 -42.57 49.81
N GLY A 476 -4.74 -41.83 49.24
CA GLY A 476 -6.13 -41.60 49.71
C GLY A 476 -6.44 -40.11 49.95
N GLN A 477 -7.47 -39.45 49.40
CA GLN A 477 -8.77 -39.87 48.86
C GLN A 477 -9.34 -38.88 47.79
N ARG A 478 -10.10 -39.46 46.86
CA ARG A 478 -11.16 -38.98 45.94
C ARG A 478 -11.61 -37.50 45.94
N GLY A 479 -11.75 -36.94 44.73
CA GLY A 479 -12.61 -35.77 44.47
C GLY A 479 -12.65 -35.29 43.00
N ARG A 480 -13.55 -35.87 42.20
CA ARG A 480 -14.29 -35.31 41.03
C ARG A 480 -13.62 -34.29 40.08
N GLY A 481 -13.42 -34.74 38.84
CA GLY A 481 -13.98 -34.14 37.61
C GLY A 481 -13.78 -32.65 37.33
N GLY A 482 -12.85 -32.34 36.42
CA GLY A 482 -12.77 -31.03 35.78
C GLY A 482 -11.99 -31.16 34.48
N ARG A 483 -12.69 -31.54 33.40
CA ARG A 483 -12.19 -31.48 32.03
C ARG A 483 -12.01 -29.99 31.70
N GLN A 484 -10.86 -29.42 32.06
CA GLN A 484 -10.47 -28.11 31.58
C GLN A 484 -10.32 -28.23 30.07
N GLN A 485 -11.31 -27.69 29.36
CA GLN A 485 -11.23 -27.42 27.94
C GLN A 485 -9.91 -26.69 27.70
N ARG A 486 -9.05 -27.32 26.90
CA ARG A 486 -7.96 -26.62 26.21
C ARG A 486 -8.57 -25.39 25.56
N GLY A 487 -8.03 -24.21 25.88
CA GLY A 487 -8.47 -22.96 25.30
C GLY A 487 -8.51 -23.09 23.78
N ALA A 488 -9.69 -22.87 23.20
CA ALA A 488 -9.82 -22.69 21.78
C ALA A 488 -8.96 -21.48 21.41
N GLU A 489 -7.99 -21.65 20.51
CA GLU A 489 -7.32 -20.54 19.85
C GLU A 489 -8.40 -19.56 19.39
N GLN A 490 -8.36 -18.32 19.88
CA GLN A 490 -9.34 -17.31 19.51
C GLN A 490 -9.19 -17.04 18.01
N THR A 491 -10.10 -17.61 17.22
CA THR A 491 -10.15 -17.38 15.78
C THR A 491 -10.33 -15.89 15.53
N ARG A 492 -9.43 -15.29 14.75
CA ARG A 492 -9.48 -13.86 14.37
C ARG A 492 -10.81 -13.56 13.69
N ILE A 493 -11.37 -12.37 13.93
CA ILE A 493 -12.66 -11.96 13.36
C ILE A 493 -12.69 -12.02 11.81
N GLN A 494 -11.53 -11.83 11.17
CA GLN A 494 -11.38 -11.89 9.71
C GLN A 494 -11.78 -13.27 9.16
N ASP A 495 -11.35 -14.34 9.84
CA ASP A 495 -11.55 -15.73 9.41
C ASP A 495 -12.89 -16.32 9.85
N ARG A 496 -13.64 -15.62 10.72
CA ARG A 496 -14.92 -16.11 11.23
C ARG A 496 -16.04 -16.07 10.18
N PRO A 497 -16.88 -17.11 10.05
CA PRO A 497 -17.99 -17.09 9.11
C PRO A 497 -19.12 -16.16 9.57
N TYR A 498 -19.83 -15.57 8.61
CA TYR A 498 -21.02 -14.76 8.88
C TYR A 498 -22.22 -15.63 9.27
N CYS A 499 -23.14 -15.08 10.06
CA CYS A 499 -24.45 -15.71 10.28
C CYS A 499 -25.29 -15.70 9.00
N THR A 500 -26.12 -16.71 8.82
CA THR A 500 -27.03 -16.80 7.67
C THR A 500 -28.13 -15.73 7.72
N HIS A 501 -28.67 -15.37 6.55
CA HIS A 501 -29.80 -14.44 6.47
C HIS A 501 -31.01 -14.93 7.27
N HIS A 502 -31.34 -16.23 7.18
CA HIS A 502 -32.46 -16.79 7.94
C HIS A 502 -32.25 -16.70 9.46
N CYS A 503 -31.04 -16.93 9.95
CA CYS A 503 -30.70 -16.76 11.36
C CYS A 503 -30.88 -15.31 11.83
N LEU A 504 -30.39 -14.34 11.06
CA LEU A 504 -30.52 -12.91 11.39
C LEU A 504 -31.96 -12.40 11.23
N LEU A 505 -32.74 -12.96 10.30
CA LEU A 505 -34.16 -12.69 10.18
C LEU A 505 -34.95 -13.25 11.36
N GLY A 506 -34.58 -14.45 11.83
CA GLY A 506 -35.08 -15.04 13.07
C GLY A 506 -34.82 -14.15 14.27
N LEU A 507 -33.62 -13.56 14.36
CA LEU A 507 -33.28 -12.55 15.37
C LEU A 507 -34.15 -11.27 15.26
N ALA A 508 -34.39 -10.78 14.05
CA ALA A 508 -35.17 -9.55 13.83
C ALA A 508 -36.67 -9.71 14.09
N CYS A 509 -37.24 -10.88 13.76
CA CYS A 509 -38.69 -11.13 13.79
C CYS A 509 -39.14 -12.08 14.90
N GLY A 510 -38.22 -12.62 15.72
CA GLY A 510 -38.54 -13.57 16.80
C GLY A 510 -38.77 -15.02 16.32
N GLY A 511 -38.15 -15.42 15.21
CA GLY A 511 -38.21 -16.77 14.65
C GLY A 511 -37.28 -17.79 15.35
N PRO A 512 -37.20 -19.04 14.85
CA PRO A 512 -36.25 -20.04 15.34
C PRO A 512 -34.83 -19.79 14.84
N ILE A 513 -33.84 -20.41 15.51
CA ILE A 513 -32.45 -20.42 15.06
C ILE A 513 -32.33 -21.33 13.84
N ASP A 514 -31.69 -20.82 12.78
CA ASP A 514 -31.35 -21.60 11.60
C ASP A 514 -30.22 -22.60 11.91
N GLU A 515 -30.52 -23.89 11.78
CA GLU A 515 -29.58 -24.99 12.01
C GLU A 515 -28.40 -25.00 11.03
N SER A 516 -28.56 -24.38 9.85
CA SER A 516 -27.48 -24.24 8.87
C SER A 516 -26.53 -23.08 9.17
N CYS A 517 -26.79 -22.30 10.21
CA CYS A 517 -25.94 -21.19 10.60
C CYS A 517 -24.62 -21.70 11.20
N PRO A 518 -23.45 -21.29 10.68
CA PRO A 518 -22.17 -21.75 11.19
C PRO A 518 -21.89 -21.30 12.64
N ASN A 519 -22.64 -20.31 13.13
CA ASN A 519 -22.54 -19.78 14.50
C ASN A 519 -23.70 -20.24 15.40
N ALA A 520 -24.57 -21.16 14.95
CA ALA A 520 -25.79 -21.57 15.66
C ALA A 520 -25.52 -22.01 17.10
N GLU A 521 -24.46 -22.79 17.34
CA GLU A 521 -24.09 -23.28 18.67
C GLU A 521 -23.78 -22.16 19.67
N SER A 522 -23.34 -21.00 19.18
CA SER A 522 -23.01 -19.83 20.03
C SER A 522 -24.24 -18.98 20.38
N HIS A 523 -25.35 -19.13 19.65
CA HIS A 523 -26.56 -18.31 19.83
C HIS A 523 -27.43 -18.77 21.01
N GLY A 524 -27.25 -20.01 21.48
CA GLY A 524 -28.09 -20.63 22.49
C GLY A 524 -29.32 -21.34 21.89
N SER A 525 -30.36 -21.57 22.69
CA SER A 525 -31.58 -22.28 22.25
C SER A 525 -32.66 -21.37 21.65
N ARG A 526 -32.58 -20.05 21.90
CA ARG A 526 -33.51 -19.04 21.37
C ARG A 526 -32.75 -17.76 21.05
N HIS A 527 -33.20 -17.04 20.03
CA HIS A 527 -32.67 -15.72 19.73
C HIS A 527 -32.87 -14.75 20.88
N ILE A 528 -31.89 -13.86 21.07
CA ILE A 528 -32.04 -12.71 21.95
C ILE A 528 -32.99 -11.69 21.35
N ASP A 529 -33.68 -10.93 22.20
CA ASP A 529 -34.54 -9.86 21.73
C ASP A 529 -33.73 -8.74 21.04
N LEU A 530 -34.22 -8.24 19.91
CA LEU A 530 -33.59 -7.18 19.14
C LEU A 530 -33.39 -5.90 19.98
N ALA A 531 -34.30 -5.61 20.91
CA ALA A 531 -34.19 -4.48 21.84
C ALA A 531 -33.01 -4.63 22.82
N LYS A 532 -32.60 -5.87 23.14
CA LYS A 532 -31.40 -6.17 23.93
C LYS A 532 -30.14 -6.25 23.07
N PHE A 533 -30.27 -6.73 21.83
CA PHE A 533 -29.16 -6.86 20.90
C PHE A 533 -28.45 -5.52 20.61
N LYS A 534 -29.20 -4.47 20.24
CA LYS A 534 -28.62 -3.18 19.87
C LYS A 534 -27.76 -2.53 20.99
N PRO A 535 -28.24 -2.44 22.26
CA PRO A 535 -27.43 -1.94 23.36
C PRO A 535 -26.17 -2.76 23.65
N LEU A 536 -26.24 -4.10 23.49
CA LEU A 536 -25.09 -4.97 23.70
C LEU A 536 -24.00 -4.72 22.65
N VAL A 537 -24.37 -4.62 21.37
CA VAL A 537 -23.43 -4.26 20.29
C VAL A 537 -22.79 -2.90 20.56
N ARG A 538 -23.59 -1.89 20.92
CA ARG A 538 -23.08 -0.55 21.27
C ARG A 538 -22.10 -0.59 22.44
N THR A 539 -22.40 -1.38 23.47
CA THR A 539 -21.55 -1.50 24.66
C THR A 539 -20.25 -2.24 24.33
N GLN A 540 -20.31 -3.27 23.51
CA GLN A 540 -19.13 -4.01 23.06
C GLN A 540 -18.21 -3.09 22.26
N LEU A 541 -18.69 -2.40 21.23
CA LEU A 541 -17.85 -1.51 20.39
C LEU A 541 -17.21 -0.34 21.17
N ALA A 542 -17.76 0.00 22.33
CA ALA A 542 -17.19 1.02 23.22
C ALA A 542 -16.08 0.46 24.15
N LYS A 543 -16.08 -0.85 24.43
CA LYS A 543 -15.14 -1.51 25.35
C LYS A 543 -14.06 -2.31 24.60
N ASP A 544 -14.49 -3.05 23.60
CA ASP A 544 -13.67 -3.92 22.78
C ASP A 544 -13.06 -3.13 21.62
N ARG A 545 -11.90 -2.52 21.89
CA ARG A 545 -11.21 -1.58 20.99
C ARG A 545 -9.76 -1.99 20.71
N GLY A 546 -9.33 -3.12 21.27
CA GLY A 546 -7.97 -3.65 21.16
C GLY A 546 -7.66 -4.28 19.79
N PRO A 547 -6.45 -4.83 19.61
CA PRO A 547 -6.04 -5.48 18.36
C PRO A 547 -6.86 -6.74 18.05
N ASP A 548 -7.26 -7.48 19.08
CA ASP A 548 -8.08 -8.71 18.97
C ASP A 548 -9.58 -8.44 19.01
N ALA A 549 -10.01 -7.20 18.77
CA ALA A 549 -11.41 -6.83 18.85
C ALA A 549 -12.26 -7.64 17.85
N ASP A 550 -13.48 -7.97 18.26
CA ASP A 550 -14.47 -8.67 17.44
C ASP A 550 -15.10 -7.74 16.36
N SER A 551 -14.38 -6.70 15.94
CA SER A 551 -14.76 -5.79 14.86
C SER A 551 -13.59 -5.44 13.96
N VAL A 552 -13.78 -5.50 12.64
CA VAL A 552 -12.75 -5.17 11.64
C VAL A 552 -13.37 -4.45 10.44
N PRO A 553 -12.73 -3.42 9.88
CA PRO A 553 -13.17 -2.85 8.61
C PRO A 553 -12.99 -3.86 7.47
N LEU A 554 -13.94 -3.90 6.55
CA LEU A 554 -13.88 -4.74 5.36
C LEU A 554 -13.15 -4.07 4.19
N TYR A 555 -12.76 -2.81 4.35
CA TYR A 555 -12.12 -1.99 3.31
C TYR A 555 -12.92 -1.89 2.00
N LEU A 556 -14.20 -2.24 2.07
CA LEU A 556 -15.22 -1.99 1.06
C LEU A 556 -15.86 -0.63 1.42
N SER A 557 -15.46 0.41 0.69
CA SER A 557 -15.98 1.77 0.88
C SER A 557 -16.96 2.09 -0.24
N GLY A 558 -18.20 2.43 0.12
CA GLY A 558 -19.15 3.04 -0.80
C GLY A 558 -18.98 4.56 -0.86
N LEU A 559 -19.82 5.24 -1.64
CA LEU A 559 -19.79 6.70 -1.79
C LEU A 559 -19.94 7.48 -0.46
N ILE A 560 -20.55 6.88 0.57
CA ILE A 560 -20.94 7.57 1.81
C ILE A 560 -20.50 6.87 3.10
N GLY A 561 -20.05 5.62 3.05
CA GLY A 561 -19.78 4.86 4.26
C GLY A 561 -18.82 3.70 4.06
N ALA A 562 -18.25 3.26 5.18
CA ALA A 562 -17.38 2.10 5.26
C ALA A 562 -18.17 0.88 5.77
N LEU A 563 -17.84 -0.30 5.27
CA LEU A 563 -18.39 -1.55 5.81
C LEU A 563 -17.48 -2.13 6.89
N LEU A 564 -18.10 -2.53 8.01
CA LEU A 564 -17.45 -3.18 9.14
C LEU A 564 -18.00 -4.59 9.30
N LYS A 565 -17.15 -5.56 9.59
CA LYS A 565 -17.55 -6.87 10.09
C LYS A 565 -17.53 -6.85 11.60
N ILE A 566 -18.61 -7.30 12.23
CA ILE A 566 -18.79 -7.26 13.68
C ILE A 566 -19.29 -8.61 14.17
N ARG A 567 -18.72 -9.10 15.26
CA ARG A 567 -19.22 -10.25 16.02
C ARG A 567 -19.67 -9.80 17.40
N LEU A 568 -20.90 -10.12 17.80
CA LEU A 568 -21.34 -9.94 19.18
C LEU A 568 -20.76 -11.07 20.04
N SER A 569 -19.69 -10.82 20.79
CA SER A 569 -18.89 -11.84 21.48
C SER A 569 -19.71 -12.72 22.42
N ALA A 570 -20.69 -12.12 23.11
CA ALA A 570 -21.53 -12.80 24.10
C ALA A 570 -22.44 -13.89 23.51
N PHE A 571 -22.83 -13.77 22.24
CA PHE A 571 -23.79 -14.67 21.58
C PHE A 571 -23.31 -15.19 20.21
N GLY A 572 -22.11 -14.82 19.78
CA GLY A 572 -21.49 -15.25 18.52
C GLY A 572 -22.15 -14.75 17.23
N TYR A 573 -23.11 -13.83 17.28
CA TYR A 573 -23.73 -13.26 16.06
C TYR A 573 -22.69 -12.48 15.25
N THR A 574 -22.40 -12.93 14.04
CA THR A 574 -21.44 -12.28 13.13
C THR A 574 -22.18 -11.71 11.93
N PHE A 575 -22.07 -10.40 11.70
CA PHE A 575 -22.84 -9.65 10.72
C PHE A 575 -22.03 -8.44 10.21
N VAL A 576 -22.62 -7.64 9.31
CA VAL A 576 -21.98 -6.46 8.72
C VAL A 576 -22.66 -5.18 9.20
N ALA A 577 -21.91 -4.11 9.34
CA ALA A 577 -22.43 -2.80 9.64
C ALA A 577 -21.97 -1.77 8.61
N LYS A 578 -22.91 -0.99 8.08
CA LYS A 578 -22.62 0.19 7.27
C LYS A 578 -22.41 1.39 8.18
N ALA A 579 -21.19 1.91 8.19
CA ALA A 579 -20.77 3.01 9.04
C ALA A 579 -20.80 4.33 8.27
N VAL A 580 -21.41 5.37 8.84
CA VAL A 580 -21.43 6.72 8.24
C VAL A 580 -20.98 7.82 9.21
N GLU A 581 -20.41 8.88 8.63
CA GLU A 581 -20.11 10.12 9.37
C GLU A 581 -21.42 10.84 9.75
N ALA A 582 -21.37 11.70 10.78
CA ALA A 582 -22.55 12.41 11.30
C ALA A 582 -23.37 13.20 10.24
N PRO A 583 -22.77 13.87 9.24
CA PRO A 583 -23.54 14.59 8.21
C PRO A 583 -24.44 13.67 7.36
N CYS A 584 -24.09 12.40 7.25
CA CYS A 584 -24.76 11.43 6.40
C CYS A 584 -25.88 10.66 7.13
N LEU A 585 -26.12 10.96 8.41
CA LEU A 585 -27.15 10.31 9.23
C LEU A 585 -28.54 10.32 8.58
N LYS A 586 -28.95 11.43 7.96
CA LYS A 586 -30.27 11.54 7.31
C LYS A 586 -30.46 10.52 6.19
N ARG A 587 -29.39 10.22 5.43
CA ARG A 587 -29.41 9.21 4.36
C ARG A 587 -29.51 7.81 4.95
N LEU A 588 -28.77 7.54 6.03
CA LEU A 588 -28.81 6.25 6.71
C LEU A 588 -30.17 5.97 7.37
N GLN A 589 -30.81 6.98 7.94
CA GLN A 589 -32.19 6.89 8.45
C GLN A 589 -33.22 6.65 7.34
N HIS A 590 -33.01 7.25 6.17
CA HIS A 590 -33.85 6.99 5.00
C HIS A 590 -33.67 5.55 4.52
N GLU A 591 -32.44 5.07 4.45
CA GLU A 591 -32.10 3.69 4.09
C GLU A 591 -32.73 2.67 5.06
N GLU A 592 -32.67 2.91 6.37
CA GLU A 592 -33.35 2.08 7.38
C GLU A 592 -34.86 1.98 7.11
N LYS A 593 -35.53 3.10 6.79
CA LYS A 593 -36.95 3.12 6.44
C LYS A 593 -37.27 2.35 5.17
N MET A 594 -36.36 2.35 4.20
CA MET A 594 -36.52 1.55 2.98
C MET A 594 -36.44 0.05 3.30
N TYR A 595 -35.49 -0.36 4.15
CA TYR A 595 -35.45 -1.74 4.64
C TYR A 595 -36.73 -2.12 5.40
N ASP A 596 -37.27 -1.23 6.24
CA ASP A 596 -38.55 -1.45 6.94
C ASP A 596 -39.73 -1.66 5.98
N HIS A 597 -39.77 -0.94 4.86
CA HIS A 597 -40.78 -1.13 3.81
C HIS A 597 -40.60 -2.45 3.04
N LEU A 598 -39.37 -2.95 2.94
CA LEU A 598 -38.99 -4.16 2.20
C LEU A 598 -38.92 -5.42 3.07
N ARG A 599 -39.53 -5.42 4.26
CA ARG A 599 -39.50 -6.57 5.21
C ARG A 599 -39.84 -7.92 4.59
N SER A 600 -40.74 -7.96 3.60
CA SER A 600 -41.17 -9.20 2.95
C SER A 600 -40.13 -9.84 2.03
N ILE A 601 -39.10 -9.11 1.61
CA ILE A 601 -38.05 -9.61 0.70
C ILE A 601 -36.65 -9.62 1.37
N GLN A 602 -36.57 -9.27 2.66
CA GLN A 602 -35.33 -9.31 3.42
C GLN A 602 -34.83 -10.75 3.61
N GLY A 603 -33.54 -10.96 3.33
CA GLY A 603 -32.89 -12.26 3.37
C GLY A 603 -32.98 -13.08 2.09
N GLU A 604 -33.77 -12.63 1.11
CA GLU A 604 -33.89 -13.26 -0.22
C GLU A 604 -33.34 -12.38 -1.34
N HIS A 605 -33.79 -11.12 -1.41
CA HIS A 605 -33.38 -10.17 -2.47
C HIS A 605 -32.71 -8.91 -1.94
N VAL A 606 -32.86 -8.61 -0.64
CA VAL A 606 -32.18 -7.52 0.05
C VAL A 606 -31.62 -8.01 1.38
N PRO A 607 -30.55 -7.40 1.92
CA PRO A 607 -30.02 -7.78 3.23
C PRO A 607 -31.05 -7.64 4.35
N VAL A 608 -30.90 -8.48 5.38
CA VAL A 608 -31.67 -8.36 6.63
C VAL A 608 -31.14 -7.16 7.41
N CYS A 609 -32.01 -6.22 7.75
CA CYS A 609 -31.71 -5.05 8.54
C CYS A 609 -32.06 -5.28 10.01
N LEU A 610 -31.04 -5.25 10.88
CA LEU A 610 -31.21 -5.32 12.33
C LEU A 610 -31.42 -3.91 12.93
N GLY A 611 -31.29 -2.87 12.11
CA GLY A 611 -31.60 -1.47 12.42
C GLY A 611 -30.38 -0.60 12.76
N LEU A 612 -30.66 0.66 13.06
CA LEU A 612 -29.68 1.71 13.29
C LEU A 612 -29.22 1.76 14.75
N ILE A 613 -27.92 1.97 14.97
CA ILE A 613 -27.33 2.27 16.28
C ILE A 613 -26.43 3.50 16.23
N ASN A 614 -26.36 4.19 17.36
CA ASN A 614 -25.45 5.30 17.59
C ASN A 614 -24.32 4.85 18.51
N LEU A 615 -23.08 5.03 18.07
CA LEU A 615 -21.90 4.63 18.85
C LEU A 615 -21.68 5.59 20.02
N ALA A 616 -21.19 5.04 21.14
CA ALA A 616 -20.77 5.85 22.29
C ALA A 616 -19.44 6.57 22.01
N LEU A 617 -18.50 5.86 21.39
CA LEU A 617 -17.24 6.38 20.89
C LEU A 617 -17.22 6.27 19.36
N PRO A 618 -16.65 7.24 18.64
CA PRO A 618 -16.51 7.12 17.19
C PRO A 618 -15.66 5.91 16.81
N TYR A 619 -15.95 5.34 15.64
CA TYR A 619 -15.12 4.34 14.99
C TYR A 619 -14.27 5.04 13.92
N TYR A 620 -12.96 4.82 13.95
CA TYR A 620 -12.00 5.48 13.07
C TYR A 620 -11.57 4.53 11.96
N TYR A 621 -11.64 4.98 10.71
CA TYR A 621 -11.21 4.20 9.55
C TYR A 621 -10.99 5.09 8.32
N ASP A 622 -9.86 4.94 7.62
CA ASP A 622 -9.51 5.60 6.34
C ASP A 622 -9.72 7.14 6.30
N GLY A 623 -9.51 7.84 7.42
CA GLY A 623 -9.76 9.28 7.55
C GLY A 623 -11.21 9.66 7.89
N GLY A 624 -12.10 8.67 7.94
CA GLY A 624 -13.49 8.79 8.37
C GLY A 624 -13.65 8.64 9.89
N VAL A 625 -14.57 9.44 10.44
CA VAL A 625 -14.97 9.38 11.86
C VAL A 625 -16.44 8.97 11.91
N PHE A 626 -16.67 7.67 12.06
CA PHE A 626 -18.00 7.07 11.98
C PHE A 626 -18.69 7.07 13.34
N ARG A 627 -19.95 7.50 13.39
CA ARG A 627 -20.74 7.57 14.64
C ARG A 627 -22.05 6.80 14.58
N HIS A 628 -22.51 6.48 13.38
CA HIS A 628 -23.79 5.85 13.14
C HIS A 628 -23.56 4.59 12.32
N LEU A 629 -24.09 3.47 12.80
CA LEU A 629 -23.99 2.17 12.14
C LEU A 629 -25.38 1.64 11.81
N LEU A 630 -25.60 1.23 10.57
CA LEU A 630 -26.75 0.43 10.16
C LEU A 630 -26.32 -1.04 10.13
N LEU A 631 -26.96 -1.87 10.95
CA LEU A 631 -26.61 -3.28 11.12
C LEU A 631 -27.34 -4.13 10.08
N LEU A 632 -26.61 -4.88 9.26
CA LEU A 632 -27.09 -5.63 8.11
C LEU A 632 -26.52 -7.06 8.10
N SER A 633 -27.22 -8.00 7.46
CA SER A 633 -26.65 -9.30 7.10
C SER A 633 -25.60 -9.16 5.98
N TRP A 634 -24.62 -10.06 5.94
CA TRP A 634 -23.65 -10.11 4.84
C TRP A 634 -24.32 -10.47 3.52
N ALA A 635 -24.19 -9.62 2.51
CA ALA A 635 -24.91 -9.74 1.23
C ALA A 635 -24.11 -10.43 0.11
N GLY A 636 -22.89 -10.89 0.40
CA GLY A 636 -21.95 -11.40 -0.59
C GLY A 636 -20.99 -10.36 -1.16
N ARG A 637 -20.19 -10.79 -2.13
CA ARG A 637 -19.22 -9.92 -2.83
C ARG A 637 -19.91 -9.15 -3.97
N PRO A 638 -19.45 -7.95 -4.35
CA PRO A 638 -20.02 -7.21 -5.48
C PRO A 638 -19.97 -8.02 -6.78
N LEU A 639 -21.06 -7.99 -7.55
CA LEU A 639 -21.21 -8.80 -8.76
C LEU A 639 -20.06 -8.70 -9.77
N PRO A 640 -19.42 -7.52 -10.00
CA PRO A 640 -18.28 -7.42 -10.91
C PRO A 640 -17.07 -8.29 -10.54
N HIS A 641 -16.95 -8.72 -9.28
CA HIS A 641 -15.85 -9.56 -8.81
C HIS A 641 -16.16 -11.06 -8.90
N CYS A 642 -17.39 -11.42 -9.30
CA CYS A 642 -17.86 -12.81 -9.33
C CYS A 642 -18.09 -13.31 -10.77
N THR A 643 -17.63 -12.56 -11.79
CA THR A 643 -17.99 -12.79 -13.20
C THR A 643 -17.44 -14.09 -13.78
N ASP A 644 -16.33 -14.59 -13.24
CA ASP A 644 -15.62 -15.75 -13.79
C ASP A 644 -16.21 -17.10 -13.34
N GLN A 645 -17.07 -17.10 -12.33
CA GLN A 645 -17.55 -18.32 -11.65
C GLN A 645 -19.04 -18.60 -11.85
N ILE A 646 -19.77 -17.72 -12.57
CA ILE A 646 -21.24 -17.77 -12.60
C ILE A 646 -21.79 -17.68 -14.03
N ASP A 647 -22.80 -18.51 -14.31
CA ASP A 647 -23.57 -18.47 -15.56
C ASP A 647 -24.31 -17.12 -15.72
N LYS A 648 -23.85 -16.33 -16.70
CA LYS A 648 -24.36 -15.01 -17.08
C LYS A 648 -25.89 -14.98 -17.22
N THR A 649 -26.47 -16.00 -17.86
CA THR A 649 -27.90 -16.02 -18.20
C THR A 649 -28.74 -16.19 -16.94
N ARG A 650 -28.29 -17.07 -16.04
CA ARG A 650 -28.96 -17.33 -14.75
C ARG A 650 -28.87 -16.12 -13.81
N VAL A 651 -27.72 -15.43 -13.79
CA VAL A 651 -27.55 -14.21 -12.99
C VAL A 651 -28.47 -13.10 -13.46
N ILE A 652 -28.50 -12.82 -14.77
CA ILE A 652 -29.35 -11.76 -15.32
C ILE A 652 -30.83 -12.03 -15.02
N ALA A 653 -31.28 -13.28 -15.17
CA ALA A 653 -32.64 -13.68 -14.83
C ALA A 653 -32.94 -13.49 -13.32
N ALA A 654 -32.02 -13.92 -12.44
CA ALA A 654 -32.18 -13.81 -11.01
C ALA A 654 -32.17 -12.34 -10.53
N VAL A 655 -31.29 -11.50 -11.08
CA VAL A 655 -31.26 -10.05 -10.81
C VAL A 655 -32.55 -9.39 -11.28
N SER A 656 -33.04 -9.75 -12.47
CA SER A 656 -34.30 -9.22 -12.99
C SER A 656 -35.48 -9.59 -12.09
N ALA A 657 -35.50 -10.82 -11.56
CA ALA A 657 -36.48 -11.25 -10.58
C ALA A 657 -36.39 -10.47 -9.26
N ALA A 658 -35.17 -10.21 -8.76
CA ALA A 658 -34.96 -9.43 -7.54
C ALA A 658 -35.47 -7.98 -7.69
N PHE A 659 -35.16 -7.31 -8.80
CA PHE A 659 -35.68 -5.97 -9.09
C PHE A 659 -37.19 -5.96 -9.34
N ALA A 660 -37.75 -7.00 -9.98
CA ALA A 660 -39.19 -7.14 -10.11
C ALA A 660 -39.88 -7.27 -8.74
N SER A 661 -39.28 -7.99 -7.79
CA SER A 661 -39.74 -8.05 -6.39
C SER A 661 -39.68 -6.69 -5.69
N LEU A 662 -38.60 -5.93 -5.88
CA LEU A 662 -38.46 -4.56 -5.39
C LEU A 662 -39.57 -3.63 -5.95
N HIS A 663 -39.80 -3.70 -7.26
CA HIS A 663 -40.80 -2.89 -7.97
C HIS A 663 -42.24 -3.27 -7.60
N ARG A 664 -42.52 -4.54 -7.28
CA ARG A 664 -43.82 -4.99 -6.75
C ARG A 664 -44.16 -4.30 -5.43
N LEU A 665 -43.16 -3.96 -4.62
CA LEU A 665 -43.31 -3.20 -3.38
C LEU A 665 -43.30 -1.68 -3.61
N GLN A 666 -43.39 -1.23 -4.87
CA GLN A 666 -43.44 0.17 -5.28
C GLN A 666 -42.18 0.98 -4.94
N VAL A 667 -41.03 0.31 -4.81
CA VAL A 667 -39.75 0.95 -4.53
C VAL A 667 -38.92 1.03 -5.82
N LEU A 668 -38.49 2.24 -6.17
CA LEU A 668 -37.43 2.47 -7.17
C LEU A 668 -36.11 2.62 -6.44
N HIS A 669 -35.04 1.97 -6.92
CA HIS A 669 -33.72 2.07 -6.30
C HIS A 669 -33.07 3.44 -6.52
N GLY A 670 -33.20 4.01 -7.73
CA GLY A 670 -32.65 5.33 -8.07
C GLY A 670 -31.12 5.37 -8.27
N ASP A 671 -30.43 4.23 -8.15
CA ASP A 671 -29.01 4.01 -8.45
C ASP A 671 -28.73 2.52 -8.78
N ALA A 672 -29.52 1.96 -9.68
CA ALA A 672 -29.55 0.54 -9.96
C ALA A 672 -28.40 0.13 -10.91
N GLU A 673 -27.18 0.13 -10.38
CA GLU A 673 -25.94 -0.21 -11.09
C GLU A 673 -25.38 -1.56 -10.60
N ALA A 674 -24.61 -2.25 -11.44
CA ALA A 674 -24.04 -3.56 -11.10
C ALA A 674 -23.17 -3.56 -9.83
N ARG A 675 -22.59 -2.41 -9.45
CA ARG A 675 -21.83 -2.24 -8.20
C ARG A 675 -22.70 -2.34 -6.94
N ASN A 676 -23.99 -2.05 -7.04
CA ASN A 676 -24.96 -2.10 -5.95
C ASN A 676 -25.71 -3.44 -5.91
N ILE A 677 -25.20 -4.44 -6.64
CA ILE A 677 -25.69 -5.81 -6.65
C ILE A 677 -24.57 -6.69 -6.13
N THR A 678 -24.82 -7.41 -5.05
CA THR A 678 -23.89 -8.38 -4.48
C THR A 678 -24.37 -9.80 -4.72
N TYR A 679 -23.47 -10.76 -4.67
CA TYR A 679 -23.76 -12.16 -4.92
C TYR A 679 -23.09 -13.06 -3.87
N ASP A 680 -23.88 -13.94 -3.27
CA ASP A 680 -23.41 -15.05 -2.41
C ASP A 680 -24.10 -16.37 -2.85
N LYS A 681 -25.25 -16.70 -2.25
CA LYS A 681 -26.12 -17.80 -2.69
C LYS A 681 -27.18 -17.37 -3.72
N GLY A 682 -27.27 -16.06 -3.96
CA GLY A 682 -28.19 -15.40 -4.89
C GLY A 682 -27.90 -13.90 -4.95
N PRO A 683 -28.50 -13.17 -5.91
CA PRO A 683 -28.29 -11.74 -6.04
C PRO A 683 -29.00 -10.96 -4.94
N MET A 684 -28.28 -10.03 -4.31
CA MET A 684 -28.83 -9.11 -3.32
C MET A 684 -28.66 -7.67 -3.77
N ILE A 685 -29.69 -6.87 -3.54
CA ILE A 685 -29.72 -5.44 -3.84
C ILE A 685 -29.32 -4.68 -2.57
N VAL A 686 -28.32 -3.82 -2.68
CA VAL A 686 -27.76 -3.04 -1.58
C VAL A 686 -27.74 -1.54 -1.91
N ASP A 687 -27.50 -0.69 -0.90
CA ASP A 687 -27.37 0.78 -1.05
C ASP A 687 -28.68 1.51 -1.41
N LEU A 688 -29.70 1.33 -0.57
CA LEU A 688 -31.06 1.89 -0.75
C LEU A 688 -31.20 3.36 -0.32
N GLU A 689 -30.10 4.06 -0.11
CA GLU A 689 -30.08 5.46 0.35
C GLU A 689 -30.68 6.46 -0.65
N ARG A 690 -30.73 6.10 -1.94
CA ARG A 690 -31.34 6.89 -3.02
C ARG A 690 -32.73 6.37 -3.42
N ALA A 691 -33.16 5.28 -2.79
CA ALA A 691 -34.41 4.62 -3.14
C ALA A 691 -35.62 5.49 -2.80
N LYS A 692 -36.68 5.36 -3.57
CA LYS A 692 -37.91 6.13 -3.42
C LYS A 692 -39.11 5.20 -3.48
N VAL A 693 -40.03 5.38 -2.54
CA VAL A 693 -41.35 4.78 -2.60
C VAL A 693 -42.20 5.62 -3.55
N CYS A 694 -42.59 5.04 -4.67
CA CYS A 694 -43.46 5.68 -5.63
C CYS A 694 -44.88 5.19 -5.42
N ALA A 695 -45.69 5.95 -4.69
CA ALA A 695 -47.12 5.69 -4.62
C ALA A 695 -47.69 5.77 -6.04
N ARG A 696 -48.36 4.71 -6.49
CA ARG A 696 -49.28 4.85 -7.63
C ARG A 696 -50.38 5.80 -7.18
N GLU A 697 -50.60 6.89 -7.92
CA GLU A 697 -51.82 7.69 -7.74
C GLU A 697 -53.01 6.71 -7.80
N PRO A 698 -53.92 6.75 -6.82
CA PRO A 698 -55.11 5.90 -6.89
C PRO A 698 -55.80 6.23 -8.21
N LEU A 699 -56.10 5.19 -9.00
CA LEU A 699 -56.91 5.32 -10.21
C LEU A 699 -58.12 6.18 -9.85
N GLY A 700 -58.18 7.39 -10.41
CA GLY A 700 -59.24 8.33 -10.11
C GLY A 700 -60.59 7.64 -10.24
N SER A 701 -61.46 7.83 -9.25
CA SER A 701 -62.79 7.25 -9.22
C SER A 701 -63.50 7.50 -10.55
N ILE A 702 -63.77 6.43 -11.29
CA ILE A 702 -64.61 6.49 -12.49
C ILE A 702 -66.04 6.75 -12.00
N SER A 703 -66.42 8.03 -11.91
CA SER A 703 -67.81 8.43 -11.69
C SER A 703 -68.55 8.40 -13.03
N PRO A 704 -69.59 7.56 -13.22
CA PRO A 704 -70.38 7.53 -14.43
C PRO A 704 -71.43 8.64 -14.36
N ASN A 705 -71.07 9.85 -14.82
CA ASN A 705 -71.96 10.89 -15.37
C ASN A 705 -71.41 12.29 -15.08
N SER A 706 -70.73 12.89 -16.06
CA SER A 706 -70.89 14.31 -16.32
C SER A 706 -70.55 14.60 -17.78
N GLN A 707 -71.38 15.43 -18.39
CA GLN A 707 -71.56 15.62 -19.82
C GLN A 707 -70.33 16.16 -20.56
N VAL A 708 -70.28 15.77 -21.84
CA VAL A 708 -69.41 16.25 -22.91
C VAL A 708 -69.29 17.78 -22.91
N ARG A 709 -68.09 18.29 -22.63
CA ARG A 709 -67.62 19.59 -23.16
C ARG A 709 -66.25 19.39 -23.81
N LYS A 710 -66.27 19.42 -25.15
CA LYS A 710 -65.10 19.53 -26.01
C LYS A 710 -64.26 20.75 -25.57
N ARG A 711 -63.08 20.48 -25.03
CA ARG A 711 -61.93 21.40 -25.11
C ARG A 711 -60.77 20.62 -25.70
N ASN A 712 -60.36 21.03 -26.89
CA ASN A 712 -59.11 20.65 -27.52
C ASN A 712 -57.98 20.73 -26.51
N ARG A 713 -57.43 19.58 -26.17
CA ARG A 713 -56.08 19.47 -25.61
C ARG A 713 -55.39 18.33 -26.33
N ASP A 714 -55.04 18.62 -27.59
CA ASP A 714 -53.86 18.04 -28.21
C ASP A 714 -52.68 18.39 -27.31
N THR A 715 -52.34 17.47 -26.42
CA THR A 715 -51.00 17.37 -25.87
C THR A 715 -50.75 15.89 -25.82
N LEU A 716 -50.08 15.42 -26.87
CA LEU A 716 -49.35 14.16 -26.95
C LEU A 716 -49.17 13.56 -25.55
N GLN A 717 -49.95 12.51 -25.27
CA GLN A 717 -49.52 11.47 -24.34
C GLN A 717 -48.22 10.93 -24.93
N LYS A 718 -47.10 11.58 -24.60
CA LYS A 718 -45.83 10.89 -24.51
C LYS A 718 -46.08 9.83 -23.46
N HIS A 719 -46.25 8.57 -23.89
CA HIS A 719 -45.96 7.42 -23.05
C HIS A 719 -44.54 7.62 -22.52
N GLY A 720 -44.42 8.31 -21.38
CA GLY A 720 -43.19 8.36 -20.62
C GLY A 720 -42.92 6.93 -20.21
N ASP A 721 -41.81 6.37 -20.67
CA ASP A 721 -41.34 5.02 -20.34
C ASP A 721 -41.50 4.82 -18.82
N ASP A 722 -42.26 3.81 -18.41
CA ASP A 722 -42.57 3.52 -17.00
C ASP A 722 -41.26 3.51 -16.20
N PRO A 723 -41.09 4.36 -15.16
CA PRO A 723 -39.81 4.51 -14.46
C PRO A 723 -39.29 3.17 -13.92
N PHE A 724 -40.19 2.24 -13.55
CA PHE A 724 -39.82 0.89 -13.13
C PHE A 724 -39.22 0.07 -14.29
N ARG A 725 -39.83 0.10 -15.47
CA ARG A 725 -39.31 -0.57 -16.67
C ARG A 725 -37.98 0.01 -17.14
N LYS A 726 -37.83 1.33 -17.02
CA LYS A 726 -36.57 2.01 -17.36
C LYS A 726 -35.44 1.58 -16.42
N GLU A 727 -35.71 1.51 -15.11
CA GLU A 727 -34.73 1.03 -14.12
C GLU A 727 -34.34 -0.43 -14.40
N LEU A 728 -35.31 -1.31 -14.62
CA LEU A 728 -35.04 -2.72 -14.92
C LEU A 728 -34.18 -2.90 -16.18
N ARG A 729 -34.47 -2.15 -17.26
CA ARG A 729 -33.66 -2.16 -18.49
C ARG A 729 -32.23 -1.70 -18.22
N SER A 730 -32.07 -0.62 -17.46
CA SER A 730 -30.76 -0.07 -17.07
C SER A 730 -29.94 -1.08 -16.26
N VAL A 731 -30.57 -1.81 -15.34
CA VAL A 731 -29.90 -2.86 -14.54
C VAL A 731 -29.40 -3.99 -15.42
N VAL A 732 -30.26 -4.53 -16.29
CA VAL A 732 -29.89 -5.65 -17.18
C VAL A 732 -28.75 -5.24 -18.09
N GLU A 733 -28.76 -4.00 -18.60
CA GLU A 733 -27.67 -3.47 -19.41
C GLU A 733 -26.38 -3.31 -18.60
N SER A 734 -26.45 -2.72 -17.40
CA SER A 734 -25.30 -2.53 -16.49
C SER A 734 -24.66 -3.87 -16.12
N VAL A 735 -25.46 -4.87 -15.74
CA VAL A 735 -24.98 -6.23 -15.43
C VAL A 735 -24.40 -6.90 -16.67
N SER A 736 -25.04 -6.76 -17.84
CA SER A 736 -24.55 -7.35 -19.09
C SER A 736 -23.18 -6.80 -19.50
N ARG A 737 -22.91 -5.51 -19.23
CA ARG A 737 -21.60 -4.88 -19.47
C ARG A 737 -20.50 -5.48 -18.60
N CYS A 738 -20.79 -5.88 -17.36
CA CYS A 738 -19.80 -6.50 -16.47
C CYS A 738 -19.27 -7.85 -16.98
N PHE A 739 -20.05 -8.58 -17.79
CA PHE A 739 -19.66 -9.87 -18.36
C PHE A 739 -19.06 -9.78 -19.79
N GLY A 740 -18.63 -8.60 -20.23
CA GLY A 740 -18.18 -8.37 -21.60
C GLY A 740 -19.32 -8.29 -22.62
N ALA A 741 -19.22 -7.36 -23.56
CA ALA A 741 -20.27 -7.06 -24.53
C ALA A 741 -20.33 -8.08 -25.67
N VAL A 742 -21.47 -8.75 -25.86
CA VAL A 742 -22.06 -9.07 -27.18
C VAL A 742 -23.59 -9.06 -27.02
N THR A 743 -24.25 -8.47 -28.01
CA THR A 743 -25.70 -8.32 -28.21
C THR A 743 -26.53 -9.52 -27.75
N VAL A 744 -27.41 -9.30 -26.76
CA VAL A 744 -28.52 -10.21 -26.48
C VAL A 744 -29.64 -9.90 -27.47
N THR A 745 -29.86 -10.80 -28.42
CA THR A 745 -31.07 -10.85 -29.23
C THR A 745 -32.26 -11.16 -28.33
N MET A 746 -33.19 -10.22 -28.21
CA MET A 746 -34.49 -10.44 -27.56
C MET A 746 -35.29 -11.51 -28.34
N PRO A 747 -35.99 -12.44 -27.68
CA PRO A 747 -36.92 -13.32 -28.36
C PRO A 747 -38.12 -12.52 -28.91
N PRO A 748 -38.65 -12.87 -30.10
CA PRO A 748 -39.73 -12.11 -30.71
C PRO A 748 -41.05 -12.26 -29.96
N ASP A 749 -41.77 -11.14 -29.85
CA ASP A 749 -43.14 -11.00 -29.35
C ASP A 749 -44.08 -12.08 -29.90
N SER A 750 -44.58 -12.96 -29.04
CA SER A 750 -45.78 -13.75 -29.32
C SER A 750 -47.00 -12.83 -29.28
N ARG A 751 -47.35 -12.30 -30.46
CA ARG A 751 -48.64 -11.63 -30.69
C ARG A 751 -49.77 -12.59 -30.35
N LEU A 752 -50.51 -12.24 -29.30
CA LEU A 752 -51.87 -12.69 -29.06
C LEU A 752 -52.73 -12.34 -30.28
N VAL A 753 -53.14 -13.38 -31.00
CA VAL A 753 -54.16 -13.31 -32.05
C VAL A 753 -55.51 -13.16 -31.36
N HIS A 754 -56.21 -12.06 -31.68
CA HIS A 754 -57.63 -11.94 -31.44
C HIS A 754 -58.39 -12.97 -32.30
N LYS A 755 -59.02 -13.95 -31.63
CA LYS A 755 -60.41 -14.37 -31.86
C LYS A 755 -60.92 -15.15 -30.67
#